data_AF-A0A2P6PQI2-F1
#
_entry.id   AF-A0A2P6PQI2-F1
#
_cell.length_a   1.000
_cell.length_b   1.000
_cell.length_c   1.000
_cell.angle_alpha   90.00
_cell.angle_beta   90.00
_cell.angle_gamma   90.00
#
_symmetry.space_group_name_H-M   'P 1'
#
loop_
_entity.id
_entity.type
_entity.pdbx_description
1 polymer ?
#
loop_
_entity_poly.entity_id
_entity_poly.type
_entity_poly.pdbx_seq_one_letter_code
_entity_poly.pdbx_strand_id
1 'polypeptide(L)'
;MTDSPNSPFYLKGLEEEDCWALFKQQAFGRGEEEKYPHLLPIGKQIVRKCGGVPLAAKSLGSIMRFKRNQQQWLSVQNTELWKLDVCELDILPALMLSYFYLPFHLRRCFAFCSMFPKGYEFSKHKLIHMCMAEGLLLGEDVCKRPENVGDDYFTNLLWMSFFQEVDRCDGGGVIGYKMNDVIHDLSQYVAGDTTVILENGLQPKSLENIRHSSVVYRYRAITIPRALYEAQHLRSLLFIGESGLIKNIHKICSSFVYLRMLDLNSCDVHKLPESLCDLICLRYLDLSYTPIFTLPYDMAWILVSLQTLNLLGCPNLKRLPYLGGMTGLRHLDVTACRSLTRMPKGFGELHQLETLPLYVISYDGEAFELGGLNLYGTLNLTHLENVTKAVEAKSAGLRMKENIESLGLHWKGEDVDESIMIKVPKAQQEAVISVSQTVPQNSDPVEEILEALKPHDNLKMLVINGYPGTRLPDWTLPNLTAVYLKECRNCQNLPALGNLLMLKTLSLQGMDCLKHVGADFYGDGTSIPFLSLEELSLCDLSNMEEWSSANNMTSFPRLRKLTVNRCPKLAHIPFSESLQHLELRGCKLRLMSIANLSLLSVLVLENIPDLSSLPEGLIASAHLSCLKILSCPKLCSLPLEMGNCLTSLKSLTIGWCQDLSSLPDSLQNLKALESLEISDCHYIISMPDGAIGGLSSLRTLSIENCTSLTSLSSSLEHLTFLEHLTIMYCPSLDSFPEGVQHLSALRSLTILSCPWFDSLPNGLQNVRTLHCLEISSCTNLRALPEWFENLDSLRSLTISACPNLEELPAGLKHLTKLQYLSIQECPELEQRCRQGSGEDWFKIAHVPHKYISSPQVCQSSEASTSGGSSSQTSAQ
;
A
#
# COMPACT_ATOMS: atom_id res chain seq x y z
N MET A 1 -29.36 -37.12 8.76
CA MET A 1 -28.82 -36.97 7.40
C MET A 1 -27.60 -36.09 7.53
N THR A 2 -26.45 -36.68 7.30
CA THR A 2 -25.11 -36.14 7.58
C THR A 2 -24.62 -35.39 6.35
N ASP A 3 -24.55 -34.06 6.41
CA ASP A 3 -23.95 -33.25 5.36
C ASP A 3 -22.42 -33.37 5.41
N SER A 4 -21.84 -33.71 4.25
CA SER A 4 -20.41 -33.80 3.99
C SER A 4 -19.72 -32.44 4.07
N PRO A 5 -18.50 -32.32 4.65
CA PRO A 5 -17.84 -31.04 4.94
C PRO A 5 -17.23 -30.30 3.73
N ASN A 6 -17.56 -30.69 2.49
CA ASN A 6 -17.02 -30.09 1.25
C ASN A 6 -18.11 -29.58 0.29
N SER A 7 -19.35 -29.37 0.75
CA SER A 7 -20.35 -28.70 -0.09
C SER A 7 -20.01 -27.20 -0.21
N PRO A 8 -19.94 -26.64 -1.43
CA PRO A 8 -19.77 -25.20 -1.60
C PRO A 8 -20.88 -24.46 -0.85
N PHE A 9 -20.50 -23.46 -0.06
CA PHE A 9 -21.47 -22.61 0.63
C PHE A 9 -22.12 -21.68 -0.39
N TYR A 10 -23.31 -22.06 -0.85
CA TYR A 10 -24.10 -21.23 -1.74
C TYR A 10 -24.69 -20.06 -0.96
N LEU A 11 -24.12 -18.87 -1.15
CA LEU A 11 -24.69 -17.63 -0.65
C LEU A 11 -26.09 -17.45 -1.23
N LYS A 12 -27.08 -17.41 -0.35
CA LYS A 12 -28.46 -17.04 -0.72
C LYS A 12 -28.54 -15.52 -0.88
N GLY A 13 -29.47 -15.07 -1.72
CA GLY A 13 -29.83 -13.65 -1.77
C GLY A 13 -30.35 -13.17 -0.41
N LEU A 14 -30.33 -11.86 -0.19
CA LEU A 14 -30.94 -11.24 0.99
C LEU A 14 -32.43 -11.54 1.04
N GLU A 15 -32.93 -11.77 2.24
CA GLU A 15 -34.37 -11.82 2.51
C GLU A 15 -35.02 -10.48 2.13
N GLU A 16 -36.31 -10.51 1.78
CA GLU A 16 -37.01 -9.34 1.23
C GLU A 16 -36.96 -8.12 2.18
N GLU A 17 -37.09 -8.35 3.49
CA GLU A 17 -37.05 -7.28 4.49
C GLU A 17 -35.64 -6.69 4.68
N ASP A 18 -34.58 -7.51 4.63
CA ASP A 18 -33.20 -7.03 4.69
C ASP A 18 -32.83 -6.25 3.42
N CYS A 19 -33.26 -6.76 2.26
CA CYS A 19 -33.09 -6.11 0.97
C CYS A 19 -33.86 -4.77 0.92
N TRP A 20 -35.06 -4.71 1.50
CA TRP A 20 -35.84 -3.48 1.65
C TRP A 20 -35.19 -2.51 2.61
N ALA A 21 -34.66 -2.97 3.74
CA ALA A 21 -33.94 -2.13 4.69
C ALA A 21 -32.75 -1.44 4.02
N LEU A 22 -31.96 -2.20 3.25
CA LEU A 22 -30.83 -1.69 2.47
C LEU A 22 -31.28 -0.66 1.43
N PHE A 23 -32.29 -0.98 0.61
CA PHE A 23 -32.82 -0.07 -0.40
C PHE A 23 -33.34 1.24 0.22
N LYS A 24 -34.13 1.12 1.30
CA LYS A 24 -34.75 2.26 2.00
C LYS A 24 -33.68 3.19 2.57
N GLN A 25 -32.62 2.63 3.17
CA GLN A 25 -31.49 3.41 3.70
C GLN A 25 -30.80 4.26 2.61
N GLN A 26 -30.77 3.77 1.37
CA GLN A 26 -30.17 4.52 0.25
C GLN A 26 -31.13 5.53 -0.38
N ALA A 27 -32.41 5.20 -0.48
CA ALA A 27 -33.42 6.03 -1.14
C ALA A 27 -33.88 7.24 -0.32
N PHE A 28 -33.84 7.15 1.02
CA PHE A 28 -34.30 8.19 1.94
C PHE A 28 -33.16 8.64 2.86
N GLY A 29 -33.04 9.96 3.07
CA GLY A 29 -32.25 10.48 4.17
C GLY A 29 -32.84 10.03 5.52
N ARG A 30 -32.05 10.10 6.59
CA ARG A 30 -32.48 9.66 7.93
C ARG A 30 -33.76 10.40 8.36
N GLY A 31 -34.88 9.67 8.49
CA GLY A 31 -36.20 10.22 8.86
C GLY A 31 -36.95 10.91 7.72
N GLU A 32 -36.43 10.87 6.48
CA GLU A 32 -37.10 11.45 5.31
C GLU A 32 -38.28 10.59 4.83
N GLU A 33 -38.28 9.29 5.14
CA GLU A 33 -39.33 8.35 4.74
C GLU A 33 -40.71 8.72 5.29
N GLU A 34 -40.77 9.39 6.45
CA GLU A 34 -42.01 9.86 7.07
C GLU A 34 -42.70 10.96 6.26
N LYS A 35 -41.93 11.70 5.45
CA LYS A 35 -42.44 12.76 4.57
C LYS A 35 -43.03 12.21 3.27
N TYR A 36 -42.69 10.98 2.89
CA TYR A 36 -43.12 10.37 1.62
C TYR A 36 -43.68 8.95 1.80
N PRO A 37 -44.69 8.75 2.67
CA PRO A 37 -45.22 7.41 2.98
C PRO A 37 -45.82 6.71 1.75
N HIS A 38 -46.31 7.49 0.78
CA HIS A 38 -46.88 6.98 -0.47
C HIS A 38 -45.86 6.32 -1.41
N LEU A 39 -44.55 6.55 -1.22
CA LEU A 39 -43.49 5.93 -2.03
C LEU A 39 -43.06 4.56 -1.49
N LEU A 40 -43.29 4.28 -0.20
CA LEU A 40 -42.85 3.04 0.46
C LEU A 40 -43.45 1.77 -0.19
N PRO A 41 -44.76 1.70 -0.51
CA PRO A 41 -45.33 0.53 -1.16
C PRO A 41 -44.72 0.27 -2.55
N ILE A 42 -44.44 1.35 -3.31
CA ILE A 42 -43.82 1.26 -4.63
C ILE A 42 -42.38 0.75 -4.51
N GLY A 43 -41.63 1.27 -3.53
CA GLY A 43 -40.27 0.82 -3.24
C GLY A 43 -40.20 -0.67 -2.90
N LYS A 44 -41.09 -1.18 -2.05
CA LYS A 44 -41.16 -2.62 -1.74
C LYS A 44 -41.39 -3.46 -3.00
N GLN A 45 -42.22 -3.01 -3.94
CA GLN A 45 -42.41 -3.72 -5.22
C GLN A 45 -41.17 -3.68 -6.12
N ILE A 46 -40.41 -2.57 -6.13
CA ILE A 46 -39.14 -2.50 -6.86
C ILE A 46 -38.13 -3.49 -6.26
N VAL A 47 -38.04 -3.56 -4.93
CA VAL A 47 -37.12 -4.50 -4.22
C VAL A 47 -37.45 -5.96 -4.51
N ARG A 48 -38.74 -6.33 -4.59
CA ARG A 48 -39.13 -7.70 -5.01
C ARG A 48 -38.54 -8.09 -6.37
N LYS A 49 -38.45 -7.14 -7.30
CA LYS A 49 -37.84 -7.37 -8.62
C LYS A 49 -36.31 -7.43 -8.60
N CYS A 50 -35.66 -7.00 -7.50
CA CYS A 50 -34.22 -7.09 -7.33
C CYS A 50 -33.73 -8.50 -6.93
N GLY A 51 -34.64 -9.43 -6.60
CA GLY A 51 -34.31 -10.85 -6.39
C GLY A 51 -33.33 -11.12 -5.24
N GLY A 52 -33.29 -10.26 -4.22
CA GLY A 52 -32.38 -10.41 -3.08
C GLY A 52 -30.91 -10.04 -3.36
N VAL A 53 -30.60 -9.41 -4.51
CA VAL A 53 -29.24 -8.99 -4.84
C VAL A 53 -28.89 -7.66 -4.14
N PRO A 54 -27.95 -7.64 -3.18
CA PRO A 54 -27.64 -6.43 -2.39
C PRO A 54 -27.20 -5.25 -3.25
N LEU A 55 -26.36 -5.50 -4.26
CA LEU A 55 -25.83 -4.46 -5.14
C LEU A 55 -26.95 -3.79 -5.94
N ALA A 56 -27.89 -4.57 -6.49
CA ALA A 56 -29.04 -4.05 -7.21
C ALA A 56 -29.95 -3.18 -6.32
N ALA A 57 -30.22 -3.65 -5.09
CA ALA A 57 -31.01 -2.90 -4.12
C ALA A 57 -30.33 -1.59 -3.72
N LYS A 58 -29.01 -1.61 -3.50
CA LYS A 58 -28.22 -0.44 -3.12
C LYS A 58 -28.16 0.59 -4.25
N SER A 59 -27.82 0.16 -5.47
CA SER A 59 -27.71 1.05 -6.64
C SER A 59 -29.05 1.67 -7.04
N LEU A 60 -30.13 0.87 -7.11
CA LEU A 60 -31.47 1.40 -7.40
C LEU A 60 -31.95 2.32 -6.28
N GLY A 61 -31.79 1.93 -5.02
CA GLY A 61 -32.14 2.75 -3.87
C GLY A 61 -31.49 4.13 -3.94
N SER A 62 -30.18 4.18 -4.19
CA SER A 62 -29.42 5.44 -4.34
C SER A 62 -29.96 6.33 -5.48
N ILE A 63 -30.44 5.76 -6.57
CA ILE A 63 -31.03 6.52 -7.69
C ILE A 63 -32.41 7.06 -7.34
N MET A 64 -33.21 6.29 -6.61
CA MET A 64 -34.54 6.73 -6.17
C MET A 64 -34.46 7.91 -5.20
N ARG A 65 -33.30 8.16 -4.58
CA ARG A 65 -33.05 9.35 -3.77
C ARG A 65 -33.25 10.67 -4.52
N PHE A 66 -33.04 10.70 -5.83
CA PHE A 66 -33.25 11.90 -6.64
C PHE A 66 -34.69 12.04 -7.15
N LYS A 67 -35.61 11.15 -6.73
CA LYS A 67 -36.99 11.08 -7.20
C LYS A 67 -37.92 11.20 -5.99
N ARG A 68 -38.68 12.29 -5.91
CA ARG A 68 -39.69 12.51 -4.86
C ARG A 68 -41.12 12.51 -5.38
N ASN A 69 -41.28 12.43 -6.70
CA ASN A 69 -42.59 12.31 -7.34
C ASN A 69 -42.97 10.83 -7.52
N GLN A 70 -44.19 10.47 -7.12
CA GLN A 70 -44.74 9.12 -7.24
C GLN A 70 -44.69 8.56 -8.67
N GLN A 71 -44.97 9.38 -9.69
CA GLN A 71 -44.93 8.96 -11.09
C GLN A 71 -43.53 8.55 -11.55
N GLN A 72 -42.49 9.20 -11.01
CA GLN A 72 -41.10 8.82 -11.29
C GLN A 72 -40.72 7.48 -10.65
N TRP A 73 -41.38 7.09 -9.55
CA TRP A 73 -41.19 5.77 -8.94
C TRP A 73 -41.94 4.68 -9.70
N LEU A 74 -43.18 4.96 -10.10
CA LEU A 74 -43.99 4.07 -10.93
C LEU A 74 -43.33 3.81 -12.29
N SER A 75 -42.65 4.80 -12.89
CA SER A 75 -41.97 4.60 -14.18
C SER A 75 -40.80 3.63 -14.08
N VAL A 76 -40.03 3.66 -12.99
CA VAL A 76 -38.96 2.69 -12.71
C VAL A 76 -39.55 1.31 -12.42
N GLN A 77 -40.67 1.23 -11.69
CA GLN A 77 -41.34 -0.03 -11.38
C GLN A 77 -41.93 -0.72 -12.61
N ASN A 78 -42.54 0.04 -13.53
CA ASN A 78 -43.37 -0.48 -14.62
C ASN A 78 -42.65 -0.57 -15.98
N THR A 79 -41.35 -0.25 -16.03
CA THR A 79 -40.57 -0.31 -17.26
C THR A 79 -40.46 -1.73 -17.83
N GLU A 80 -40.50 -1.81 -19.16
CA GLU A 80 -40.33 -3.06 -19.91
C GLU A 80 -38.90 -3.61 -19.83
N LEU A 81 -37.94 -2.79 -19.37
CA LEU A 81 -36.55 -3.22 -19.15
C LEU A 81 -36.44 -4.35 -18.12
N TRP A 82 -37.43 -4.52 -17.21
CA TRP A 82 -37.50 -5.66 -16.29
C TRP A 82 -37.77 -7.01 -17.00
N LYS A 83 -38.25 -6.99 -18.25
CA LYS A 83 -38.65 -8.16 -19.03
C LYS A 83 -37.66 -8.54 -20.14
N LEU A 84 -36.50 -7.87 -20.21
CA LEU A 84 -35.45 -8.24 -21.17
C LEU A 84 -34.96 -9.65 -20.83
N ASP A 85 -35.05 -10.57 -21.81
CA ASP A 85 -34.62 -11.97 -21.64
C ASP A 85 -33.10 -12.02 -21.42
N VAL A 86 -32.71 -12.52 -20.25
CA VAL A 86 -31.36 -12.47 -19.65
C VAL A 86 -30.42 -13.53 -20.24
N CYS A 87 -30.79 -14.18 -21.36
CA CYS A 87 -30.07 -15.34 -21.87
C CYS A 87 -28.80 -15.02 -22.69
N GLU A 88 -28.55 -13.76 -23.05
CA GLU A 88 -27.34 -13.35 -23.79
C GLU A 88 -26.42 -12.38 -23.03
N LEU A 89 -26.86 -11.84 -21.89
CA LEU A 89 -26.10 -10.86 -21.09
C LEU A 89 -26.06 -11.33 -19.64
N ASP A 90 -24.87 -11.62 -19.10
CA ASP A 90 -24.65 -11.96 -17.68
C ASP A 90 -24.95 -10.78 -16.70
N ILE A 91 -25.75 -9.79 -17.12
CA ILE A 91 -26.04 -8.55 -16.39
C ILE A 91 -27.50 -8.54 -15.95
N LEU A 92 -27.72 -8.35 -14.65
CA LEU A 92 -29.07 -8.26 -14.07
C LEU A 92 -29.84 -7.03 -14.59
N PRO A 93 -31.12 -7.18 -15.03
CA PRO A 93 -31.97 -6.05 -15.45
C PRO A 93 -32.08 -4.92 -14.41
N ALA A 94 -32.04 -5.28 -13.12
CA ALA A 94 -32.03 -4.33 -12.01
C ALA A 94 -30.81 -3.39 -12.05
N LEU A 95 -29.64 -3.88 -12.46
CA LEU A 95 -28.42 -3.09 -12.60
C LEU A 95 -28.44 -2.24 -13.89
N MET A 96 -28.98 -2.78 -14.99
CA MET A 96 -29.19 -1.98 -16.20
C MET A 96 -30.07 -0.75 -15.93
N LEU A 97 -31.12 -0.94 -15.13
CA LEU A 97 -31.98 0.16 -14.69
C LEU A 97 -31.23 1.20 -13.88
N SER A 98 -30.23 0.79 -13.12
CA SER A 98 -29.42 1.75 -12.37
C SER A 98 -28.71 2.73 -13.31
N TYR A 99 -28.18 2.27 -14.44
CA TYR A 99 -27.63 3.13 -15.47
C TYR A 99 -28.69 3.97 -16.22
N PHE A 100 -29.79 3.37 -16.66
CA PHE A 100 -30.82 4.08 -17.46
C PHE A 100 -31.53 5.19 -16.71
N TYR A 101 -31.43 5.25 -15.39
CA TYR A 101 -31.97 6.32 -14.57
C TYR A 101 -30.90 7.24 -13.96
N LEU A 102 -29.62 7.03 -14.24
CA LEU A 102 -28.55 7.97 -13.90
C LEU A 102 -28.79 9.33 -14.59
N PRO A 103 -28.43 10.46 -13.97
CA PRO A 103 -28.31 11.74 -14.66
C PRO A 103 -27.41 11.64 -15.90
N PHE A 104 -27.76 12.34 -16.98
CA PHE A 104 -27.05 12.26 -18.27
C PHE A 104 -25.54 12.51 -18.14
N HIS A 105 -25.15 13.48 -17.30
CA HIS A 105 -23.75 13.81 -17.08
C HIS A 105 -22.95 12.69 -16.41
N LEU A 106 -23.55 11.95 -15.47
CA LEU A 106 -22.92 10.79 -14.83
C LEU A 106 -22.82 9.59 -15.79
N ARG A 107 -23.80 9.42 -16.70
CA ARG A 107 -23.78 8.30 -17.66
C ARG A 107 -22.54 8.32 -18.54
N ARG A 108 -22.13 9.50 -19.01
CA ARG A 108 -20.96 9.65 -19.87
C ARG A 108 -19.66 9.31 -19.14
N CYS A 109 -19.52 9.78 -17.90
CA CYS A 109 -18.40 9.45 -17.01
C CYS A 109 -18.34 7.94 -16.73
N PHE A 110 -19.48 7.32 -16.42
CA PHE A 110 -19.55 5.88 -16.17
C PHE A 110 -19.22 5.05 -17.41
N ALA A 111 -19.81 5.36 -18.57
CA ALA A 111 -19.50 4.65 -19.82
C ALA A 111 -18.02 4.76 -20.19
N PHE A 112 -17.40 5.90 -19.92
CA PHE A 112 -15.97 6.11 -20.14
C PHE A 112 -15.07 5.20 -19.27
N CYS A 113 -15.52 4.84 -18.06
CA CYS A 113 -14.80 3.91 -17.18
C CYS A 113 -14.69 2.48 -17.76
N SER A 114 -15.42 2.16 -18.83
CA SER A 114 -15.27 0.89 -19.56
C SER A 114 -13.85 0.66 -20.07
N MET A 115 -13.03 1.70 -20.24
CA MET A 115 -11.63 1.53 -20.64
C MET A 115 -10.77 0.76 -19.63
N PHE A 116 -11.16 0.71 -18.37
CA PHE A 116 -10.39 -0.03 -17.36
C PHE A 116 -10.67 -1.54 -17.47
N PRO A 117 -9.66 -2.41 -17.37
CA PRO A 117 -9.88 -3.85 -17.33
C PRO A 117 -10.53 -4.28 -16.01
N LYS A 118 -11.08 -5.50 -15.98
CA LYS A 118 -11.69 -6.06 -14.77
C LYS A 118 -10.67 -6.10 -13.62
N GLY A 119 -11.13 -5.73 -12.43
CA GLY A 119 -10.29 -5.65 -11.23
C GLY A 119 -9.25 -4.52 -11.22
N TYR A 120 -9.21 -3.63 -12.23
CA TYR A 120 -8.26 -2.52 -12.24
C TYR A 120 -8.52 -1.54 -11.09
N GLU A 121 -7.47 -1.26 -10.32
CA GLU A 121 -7.48 -0.26 -9.27
C GLU A 121 -7.01 1.10 -9.81
N PHE A 122 -7.80 2.14 -9.56
CA PHE A 122 -7.48 3.51 -9.95
C PHE A 122 -7.64 4.48 -8.78
N SER A 123 -6.97 5.63 -8.87
CA SER A 123 -7.13 6.72 -7.92
C SER A 123 -8.24 7.68 -8.37
N LYS A 124 -8.92 8.30 -7.39
CA LYS A 124 -9.97 9.31 -7.63
C LYS A 124 -9.51 10.43 -8.56
N HIS A 125 -8.36 11.03 -8.26
CA HIS A 125 -7.82 12.16 -9.03
C HIS A 125 -7.47 11.77 -10.47
N LYS A 126 -6.94 10.55 -10.71
CA LYS A 126 -6.63 10.06 -12.06
C LYS A 126 -7.89 10.03 -12.92
N LEU A 127 -8.99 9.47 -12.41
CA LEU A 127 -10.26 9.46 -13.14
C LEU A 127 -10.82 10.87 -13.39
N ILE A 128 -10.74 11.77 -12.41
CA ILE A 128 -11.21 13.16 -12.56
C ILE A 128 -10.43 13.88 -13.68
N HIS A 129 -9.10 13.80 -13.67
CA HIS A 129 -8.26 14.43 -14.71
C HIS A 129 -8.54 13.82 -16.09
N MET A 130 -8.77 12.51 -16.15
CA MET A 130 -9.15 11.82 -17.39
C MET A 130 -10.50 12.31 -17.93
N CYS A 131 -11.52 12.42 -17.08
CA CYS A 131 -12.83 12.96 -17.46
C CYS A 131 -12.78 14.43 -17.88
N MET A 132 -11.90 15.22 -17.26
CA MET A 132 -11.65 16.61 -17.64
C MET A 132 -11.06 16.69 -19.06
N ALA A 133 -10.04 15.89 -19.35
CA ALA A 133 -9.39 15.84 -20.66
C ALA A 133 -10.33 15.43 -21.80
N GLU A 134 -11.25 14.50 -21.53
CA GLU A 134 -12.29 14.12 -22.50
C GLU A 134 -13.41 15.16 -22.65
N GLY A 135 -13.53 16.10 -21.71
CA GLY A 135 -14.61 17.09 -21.67
C GLY A 135 -15.95 16.48 -21.23
N LEU A 136 -15.92 15.55 -20.28
CA LEU A 136 -17.10 14.89 -19.72
C LEU A 136 -17.72 15.67 -18.54
N LEU A 137 -16.94 16.56 -17.93
CA LEU A 137 -17.35 17.36 -16.77
C LEU A 137 -18.12 18.60 -17.24
N LEU A 138 -19.45 18.49 -17.30
CA LEU A 138 -20.35 19.57 -17.70
C LEU A 138 -20.89 20.25 -16.43
N GLY A 139 -20.33 21.41 -16.09
CA GLY A 139 -20.87 22.24 -15.00
C GLY A 139 -22.21 22.87 -15.40
N GLU A 140 -23.25 22.71 -14.58
CA GLU A 140 -24.48 23.52 -14.69
C GLU A 140 -24.22 24.99 -14.30
N ASP A 141 -23.20 25.20 -13.47
CA ASP A 141 -22.67 26.49 -13.06
C ASP A 141 -21.31 26.72 -13.73
N VAL A 142 -21.22 27.74 -14.58
CA VAL A 142 -20.00 28.11 -15.33
C VAL A 142 -18.87 28.53 -14.37
N CYS A 143 -19.19 28.91 -13.13
CA CYS A 143 -18.22 29.31 -12.12
C CYS A 143 -17.63 28.15 -11.31
N LYS A 144 -18.17 26.92 -11.42
CA LYS A 144 -17.62 25.77 -10.71
C LYS A 144 -16.40 25.20 -11.44
N ARG A 145 -15.33 24.96 -10.67
CA ARG A 145 -14.10 24.30 -11.17
C ARG A 145 -14.39 22.89 -11.69
N PRO A 146 -13.74 22.45 -12.77
CA PRO A 146 -13.93 21.10 -13.30
C PRO A 146 -13.56 20.01 -12.29
N GLU A 147 -12.55 20.22 -11.44
CA GLU A 147 -12.14 19.29 -10.39
C GLU A 147 -13.25 19.08 -9.35
N ASN A 148 -13.94 20.16 -8.96
CA ASN A 148 -15.07 20.09 -8.03
C ASN A 148 -16.27 19.36 -8.67
N VAL A 149 -16.55 19.63 -9.95
CA VAL A 149 -17.60 18.91 -10.69
C VAL A 149 -17.25 17.42 -10.83
N GLY A 150 -15.97 17.11 -11.09
CA GLY A 150 -15.47 15.75 -11.13
C GLY A 150 -15.56 15.05 -9.78
N ASP A 151 -15.27 15.76 -8.69
CA ASP A 151 -15.42 15.26 -7.32
C ASP A 151 -16.89 14.92 -7.01
N ASP A 152 -17.81 15.82 -7.35
CA ASP A 152 -19.26 15.60 -7.22
C ASP A 152 -19.69 14.36 -8.02
N TYR A 153 -19.20 14.20 -9.26
CA TYR A 153 -19.55 13.06 -10.11
C TYR A 153 -19.01 11.75 -9.54
N PHE A 154 -17.75 11.75 -9.13
CA PHE A 154 -17.09 10.59 -8.53
C PHE A 154 -17.80 10.16 -7.25
N THR A 155 -18.07 11.10 -6.35
CA THR A 155 -18.74 10.86 -5.07
C THR A 155 -20.15 10.31 -5.28
N ASN A 156 -20.88 10.80 -6.28
CA ASN A 156 -22.19 10.24 -6.64
C ASN A 156 -22.10 8.80 -7.17
N LEU A 157 -21.14 8.50 -8.04
CA LEU A 157 -20.93 7.13 -8.55
C LEU A 157 -20.49 6.16 -7.44
N LEU A 158 -19.62 6.61 -6.53
CA LEU A 158 -19.22 5.87 -5.34
C LEU A 158 -20.42 5.59 -4.43
N TRP A 159 -21.24 6.62 -4.15
CA TRP A 159 -22.47 6.50 -3.37
C TRP A 159 -23.46 5.49 -3.98
N MET A 160 -23.57 5.46 -5.31
CA MET A 160 -24.39 4.49 -6.04
C MET A 160 -23.78 3.09 -6.08
N SER A 161 -22.61 2.89 -5.46
CA SER A 161 -21.85 1.62 -5.41
C SER A 161 -21.38 1.14 -6.79
N PHE A 162 -21.19 2.08 -7.72
CA PHE A 162 -20.56 1.80 -9.00
C PHE A 162 -19.05 1.62 -8.82
N PHE A 163 -18.48 2.29 -7.81
CA PHE A 163 -17.12 2.09 -7.34
C PHE A 163 -17.11 1.46 -5.95
N GLN A 164 -16.05 0.74 -5.65
CA GLN A 164 -15.77 0.13 -4.37
C GLN A 164 -14.43 0.63 -3.86
N GLU A 165 -14.37 1.03 -2.59
CA GLU A 165 -13.13 1.35 -1.91
C GLU A 165 -12.30 0.09 -1.71
N VAL A 166 -11.00 0.20 -1.93
CA VAL A 166 -10.01 -0.83 -1.68
C VAL A 166 -9.18 -0.37 -0.49
N ASP A 167 -9.43 -0.98 0.67
CA ASP A 167 -8.62 -0.78 1.86
C ASP A 167 -7.24 -1.38 1.63
N ARG A 168 -6.22 -0.52 1.53
CA ARG A 168 -4.82 -0.94 1.58
C ARG A 168 -4.44 -1.04 3.06
N CYS A 169 -4.03 -2.22 3.50
CA CYS A 169 -3.73 -2.54 4.91
C CYS A 169 -2.53 -1.78 5.50
N ASP A 170 -1.90 -0.93 4.70
CA ASP A 170 -0.67 -0.21 4.94
C ASP A 170 -0.99 1.28 5.14
N GLY A 171 -1.27 1.61 6.41
CA GLY A 171 -1.73 2.89 6.92
C GLY A 171 -1.28 4.14 6.16
N GLY A 172 -2.26 4.84 5.61
CA GLY A 172 -2.20 6.26 5.26
C GLY A 172 -1.59 6.56 3.90
N GLY A 173 -2.44 6.85 2.91
CA GLY A 173 -1.99 7.60 1.75
C GLY A 173 -3.03 7.81 0.67
N VAL A 174 -3.49 6.75 0.00
CA VAL A 174 -4.42 6.86 -1.12
C VAL A 174 -5.43 5.72 -1.09
N ILE A 175 -6.70 6.05 -0.89
CA ILE A 175 -7.81 5.10 -1.06
C ILE A 175 -7.86 4.74 -2.54
N GLY A 176 -7.61 3.45 -2.84
CA GLY A 176 -7.79 2.90 -4.17
C GLY A 176 -9.27 2.63 -4.42
N TYR A 177 -9.68 2.71 -5.69
CA TYR A 177 -11.05 2.37 -6.08
C TYR A 177 -11.03 1.37 -7.22
N LYS A 178 -12.01 0.47 -7.22
CA LYS A 178 -12.25 -0.46 -8.32
C LYS A 178 -13.72 -0.53 -8.69
N MET A 179 -13.98 -0.96 -9.91
CA MET A 179 -15.34 -1.30 -10.33
C MET A 179 -15.61 -2.77 -10.04
N ASN A 180 -16.80 -3.09 -9.53
CA ASN A 180 -17.23 -4.48 -9.40
C ASN A 180 -17.37 -5.12 -10.80
N ASP A 181 -17.02 -6.39 -10.96
CA ASP A 181 -17.04 -7.06 -12.27
C ASP A 181 -18.40 -6.98 -12.99
N VAL A 182 -19.52 -7.04 -12.26
CA VAL A 182 -20.87 -6.92 -12.87
C VAL A 182 -21.17 -5.48 -13.30
N ILE A 183 -20.67 -4.49 -12.56
CA ILE A 183 -20.77 -3.07 -12.95
C ILE A 183 -19.82 -2.77 -14.11
N HIS A 184 -18.67 -3.44 -14.16
CA HIS A 184 -17.73 -3.38 -15.30
C HIS A 184 -18.38 -3.92 -16.57
N ASP A 185 -19.03 -5.08 -16.50
CA ASP A 185 -19.78 -5.65 -17.63
C ASP A 185 -20.89 -4.70 -18.10
N LEU A 186 -21.60 -4.06 -17.15
CA LEU A 186 -22.55 -3.00 -17.47
C LEU A 186 -21.90 -1.81 -18.17
N SER A 187 -20.72 -1.36 -17.71
CA SER A 187 -19.99 -0.23 -18.33
C SER A 187 -19.58 -0.55 -19.77
N GLN A 188 -19.12 -1.79 -20.03
CA GLN A 188 -18.75 -2.28 -21.36
C GLN A 188 -19.98 -2.33 -22.28
N TYR A 189 -21.09 -2.88 -21.79
CA TYR A 189 -22.34 -2.95 -22.54
C TYR A 189 -22.83 -1.56 -22.97
N VAL A 190 -22.81 -0.57 -22.07
CA VAL A 190 -23.30 0.79 -22.38
C VAL A 190 -22.32 1.63 -23.20
N ALA A 191 -21.03 1.30 -23.19
CA ALA A 191 -20.02 1.92 -24.04
C ALA A 191 -20.12 1.47 -25.51
N GLY A 192 -20.68 0.28 -25.76
CA GLY A 192 -20.94 -0.23 -27.11
C GLY A 192 -19.65 -0.40 -27.92
N ASP A 193 -19.69 0.01 -29.19
CA ASP A 193 -18.57 -0.10 -30.14
C ASP A 193 -17.58 1.07 -30.09
N THR A 194 -17.65 1.91 -29.04
CA THR A 194 -16.79 3.09 -28.90
C THR A 194 -15.54 2.84 -28.07
N THR A 195 -15.51 1.78 -27.27
CA THR A 195 -14.39 1.40 -26.39
C THR A 195 -13.88 0.01 -26.73
N VAL A 196 -12.56 -0.19 -26.67
CA VAL A 196 -11.96 -1.53 -26.78
C VAL A 196 -10.80 -1.73 -25.80
N ILE A 197 -10.78 -2.88 -25.15
CA ILE A 197 -9.64 -3.35 -24.36
C ILE A 197 -8.91 -4.42 -25.18
N LEU A 198 -7.63 -4.20 -25.42
CA LEU A 198 -6.78 -5.08 -26.20
C LEU A 198 -5.90 -5.90 -25.26
N GLU A 199 -6.24 -7.19 -25.13
CA GLU A 199 -5.47 -8.18 -24.38
C GLU A 199 -4.72 -9.11 -25.35
N ASN A 200 -3.53 -9.56 -24.97
CA ASN A 200 -2.60 -10.35 -25.79
C ASN A 200 -3.31 -11.43 -26.65
N GLY A 201 -3.36 -11.21 -27.97
CA GLY A 201 -3.73 -12.23 -28.96
C GLY A 201 -5.11 -12.10 -29.60
N LEU A 202 -5.98 -11.18 -29.16
CA LEU A 202 -7.28 -10.96 -29.80
C LEU A 202 -7.15 -9.97 -30.98
N GLN A 203 -7.57 -10.41 -32.18
CA GLN A 203 -7.68 -9.56 -33.37
C GLN A 203 -9.15 -9.22 -33.61
N PRO A 204 -9.65 -8.06 -33.13
CA PRO A 204 -11.00 -7.60 -33.44
C PRO A 204 -11.15 -7.33 -34.95
N LYS A 205 -12.35 -7.59 -35.50
CA LYS A 205 -12.61 -7.60 -36.95
C LYS A 205 -12.71 -6.21 -37.61
N SER A 206 -13.03 -5.15 -36.85
CA SER A 206 -13.02 -3.75 -37.31
C SER A 206 -12.98 -2.81 -36.10
N LEU A 207 -12.17 -1.74 -36.17
CA LEU A 207 -11.98 -0.75 -35.09
C LEU A 207 -12.23 0.71 -35.53
N GLU A 208 -12.94 0.93 -36.62
CA GLU A 208 -13.15 2.27 -37.21
C GLU A 208 -13.93 3.24 -36.29
N ASN A 209 -14.89 2.71 -35.52
CA ASN A 209 -15.75 3.50 -34.62
C ASN A 209 -15.14 3.74 -33.22
N ILE A 210 -13.99 3.14 -32.93
CA ILE A 210 -13.35 3.27 -31.63
C ILE A 210 -12.95 4.72 -31.35
N ARG A 211 -13.21 5.17 -30.12
CA ARG A 211 -12.80 6.46 -29.58
C ARG A 211 -11.91 6.31 -28.35
N HIS A 212 -11.99 5.17 -27.67
CA HIS A 212 -11.39 4.91 -26.37
C HIS A 212 -10.73 3.53 -26.39
N SER A 213 -9.43 3.45 -26.09
CA SER A 213 -8.72 2.17 -26.13
C SER A 213 -7.74 2.00 -24.97
N SER A 214 -7.67 0.77 -24.47
CA SER A 214 -6.66 0.35 -23.51
C SER A 214 -5.90 -0.86 -24.02
N VAL A 215 -4.58 -0.87 -23.83
CA VAL A 215 -3.69 -1.96 -24.20
C VAL A 215 -3.14 -2.60 -22.93
N VAL A 216 -3.57 -3.84 -22.65
CA VAL A 216 -3.12 -4.60 -21.49
C VAL A 216 -1.96 -5.49 -21.90
N TYR A 217 -0.84 -5.40 -21.17
CA TYR A 217 0.37 -6.15 -21.47
C TYR A 217 0.95 -6.81 -20.22
N ARG A 218 1.66 -7.93 -20.40
CA ARG A 218 2.38 -8.67 -19.34
C ARG A 218 3.84 -8.86 -19.76
N TYR A 219 4.77 -8.47 -18.89
CA TYR A 219 6.24 -8.56 -19.01
C TYR A 219 6.75 -8.93 -20.40
N ARG A 220 6.93 -7.94 -21.30
CA ARG A 220 7.56 -8.01 -22.64
C ARG A 220 7.37 -6.67 -23.39
N ALA A 221 7.93 -6.55 -24.60
CA ALA A 221 7.70 -5.40 -25.48
C ALA A 221 6.22 -5.19 -25.81
N ILE A 222 5.74 -3.96 -25.68
CA ILE A 222 4.35 -3.57 -25.96
C ILE A 222 4.14 -3.58 -27.47
N THR A 223 3.24 -4.44 -27.94
CA THR A 223 2.90 -4.55 -29.36
C THR A 223 1.48 -4.05 -29.58
N ILE A 224 1.35 -2.95 -30.31
CA ILE A 224 0.04 -2.39 -30.68
C ILE A 224 -0.49 -3.16 -31.90
N PRO A 225 -1.70 -3.74 -31.84
CA PRO A 225 -2.30 -4.43 -32.97
C PRO A 225 -2.43 -3.52 -34.19
N ARG A 226 -2.16 -4.06 -35.39
CA ARG A 226 -2.26 -3.28 -36.64
C ARG A 226 -3.65 -2.65 -36.83
N ALA A 227 -4.70 -3.39 -36.46
CA ALA A 227 -6.09 -2.94 -36.53
C ALA A 227 -6.34 -1.66 -35.73
N LEU A 228 -5.61 -1.40 -34.62
CA LEU A 228 -5.84 -0.18 -33.85
C LEU A 228 -5.44 1.07 -34.64
N TYR A 229 -4.46 0.98 -35.54
CA TYR A 229 -4.07 2.09 -36.40
C TYR A 229 -5.14 2.45 -37.45
N GLU A 230 -6.18 1.64 -37.61
CA GLU A 230 -7.34 1.95 -38.46
C GLU A 230 -8.34 2.88 -37.72
N ALA A 231 -8.23 3.01 -36.39
CA ALA A 231 -9.08 3.88 -35.57
C ALA A 231 -8.64 5.36 -35.68
N GLN A 232 -8.95 6.01 -36.81
CA GLN A 232 -8.49 7.37 -37.12
C GLN A 232 -9.04 8.46 -36.16
N HIS A 233 -10.09 8.16 -35.39
CA HIS A 233 -10.73 9.11 -34.49
C HIS A 233 -10.52 8.77 -33.01
N LEU A 234 -9.48 7.99 -32.69
CA LEU A 234 -9.10 7.66 -31.32
C LEU A 234 -8.82 8.94 -30.51
N ARG A 235 -9.42 9.03 -29.32
CA ARG A 235 -9.31 10.16 -28.38
C ARG A 235 -8.55 9.80 -27.11
N SER A 236 -8.67 8.56 -26.64
CA SER A 236 -7.96 8.10 -25.44
C SER A 236 -7.23 6.79 -25.71
N LEU A 237 -5.97 6.73 -25.27
CA LEU A 237 -5.13 5.54 -25.34
C LEU A 237 -4.40 5.32 -24.01
N LEU A 238 -4.69 4.20 -23.35
CA LEU A 238 -4.08 3.81 -22.08
C LEU A 238 -3.23 2.55 -22.24
N PHE A 239 -2.06 2.52 -21.62
CA PHE A 239 -1.23 1.32 -21.49
C PHE A 239 -1.28 0.82 -20.04
N ILE A 240 -1.66 -0.45 -19.85
CA ILE A 240 -1.87 -1.04 -18.53
C ILE A 240 -1.00 -2.29 -18.39
N GLY A 241 -0.02 -2.23 -17.48
CA GLY A 241 0.94 -3.29 -17.19
C GLY A 241 2.05 -2.79 -16.26
N GLU A 242 3.04 -3.63 -15.99
CA GLU A 242 4.09 -3.32 -14.99
C GLU A 242 5.36 -2.69 -15.58
N SER A 243 5.86 -3.18 -16.72
CA SER A 243 6.99 -2.59 -17.45
C SER A 243 7.08 -3.17 -18.87
N GLY A 244 7.17 -2.30 -19.88
CA GLY A 244 7.23 -2.73 -21.27
C GLY A 244 7.71 -1.65 -22.25
N LEU A 245 8.60 -2.02 -23.17
CA LEU A 245 9.14 -1.14 -24.20
C LEU A 245 8.12 -0.88 -25.32
N ILE A 246 7.82 0.40 -25.57
CA ILE A 246 6.99 0.83 -26.71
C ILE A 246 7.87 1.02 -27.94
N LYS A 247 7.86 0.05 -28.86
CA LYS A 247 8.73 0.07 -30.05
C LYS A 247 8.43 1.19 -31.06
N ASN A 248 7.21 1.72 -31.12
CA ASN A 248 6.75 2.60 -32.21
C ASN A 248 5.96 3.83 -31.71
N ILE A 249 6.42 4.53 -30.68
CA ILE A 249 5.73 5.72 -30.14
C ILE A 249 5.51 6.82 -31.20
N HIS A 250 6.47 7.03 -32.11
CA HIS A 250 6.31 7.97 -33.23
C HIS A 250 5.09 7.64 -34.10
N LYS A 251 4.83 6.34 -34.32
CA LYS A 251 3.68 5.92 -35.12
C LYS A 251 2.37 6.28 -34.43
N ILE A 252 2.29 6.11 -33.10
CA ILE A 252 1.12 6.50 -32.28
C ILE A 252 0.83 7.99 -32.49
N CYS A 253 1.84 8.84 -32.34
CA CYS A 253 1.71 10.30 -32.50
C CYS A 253 1.23 10.67 -33.92
N SER A 254 1.81 10.06 -34.96
CA SER A 254 1.44 10.35 -36.35
C SER A 254 0.07 9.80 -36.78
N SER A 255 -0.42 8.74 -36.13
CA SER A 255 -1.67 8.05 -36.52
C SER A 255 -2.90 8.56 -35.79
N PHE A 256 -2.78 9.00 -34.54
CA PHE A 256 -3.91 9.37 -33.69
C PHE A 256 -3.96 10.88 -33.42
N VAL A 257 -4.10 11.69 -34.47
CA VAL A 257 -4.04 13.17 -34.37
C VAL A 257 -5.16 13.80 -33.51
N TYR A 258 -6.25 13.08 -33.26
CA TYR A 258 -7.36 13.54 -32.40
C TYR A 258 -7.23 13.11 -30.93
N LEU A 259 -6.08 12.54 -30.55
CA LEU A 259 -5.84 12.07 -29.20
C LEU A 259 -5.89 13.24 -28.21
N ARG A 260 -6.73 13.08 -27.19
CA ARG A 260 -6.87 13.98 -26.03
C ARG A 260 -6.16 13.44 -24.81
N MET A 261 -6.00 12.12 -24.72
CA MET A 261 -5.42 11.44 -23.59
C MET A 261 -4.43 10.36 -24.03
N LEU A 262 -3.21 10.46 -23.51
CA LEU A 262 -2.18 9.46 -23.68
C LEU A 262 -1.62 9.10 -22.30
N ASP A 263 -1.85 7.86 -21.88
CA ASP A 263 -1.35 7.33 -20.62
C ASP A 263 -0.28 6.26 -20.89
N LEU A 264 0.97 6.62 -20.63
CA LEU A 264 2.17 5.80 -20.78
C LEU A 264 2.75 5.42 -19.41
N ASN A 265 1.94 5.44 -18.34
CA ASN A 265 2.38 5.07 -17.00
C ASN A 265 3.12 3.72 -17.01
N SER A 266 4.25 3.66 -16.30
CA SER A 266 5.11 2.48 -16.16
C SER A 266 5.63 1.90 -17.49
N CYS A 267 5.47 2.60 -18.62
CA CYS A 267 6.04 2.18 -19.89
C CYS A 267 7.54 2.50 -19.95
N ASP A 268 8.31 1.66 -20.63
CA ASP A 268 9.75 1.89 -20.81
C ASP A 268 9.97 2.90 -21.95
N VAL A 269 9.86 4.19 -21.60
CA VAL A 269 9.99 5.34 -22.50
C VAL A 269 11.14 6.23 -22.05
N HIS A 270 12.27 6.18 -22.77
CA HIS A 270 13.45 7.00 -22.46
C HIS A 270 13.41 8.41 -23.06
N LYS A 271 12.77 8.57 -24.24
CA LYS A 271 12.66 9.83 -24.96
C LYS A 271 11.36 9.88 -25.75
N LEU A 272 10.70 11.04 -25.72
CA LEU A 272 9.52 11.29 -26.55
C LEU A 272 9.93 11.81 -27.94
N PRO A 273 9.23 11.41 -29.00
CA PRO A 273 9.48 11.92 -30.34
C PRO A 273 8.96 13.36 -30.48
N GLU A 274 9.59 14.16 -31.35
CA GLU A 274 9.10 15.52 -31.67
C GLU A 274 7.68 15.51 -32.26
N SER A 275 7.30 14.41 -32.92
CA SER A 275 5.94 14.20 -33.43
C SER A 275 4.86 14.21 -32.34
N LEU A 276 5.22 14.14 -31.04
CA LEU A 276 4.26 14.34 -29.96
C LEU A 276 3.56 15.71 -30.07
N CYS A 277 4.28 16.71 -30.57
CA CYS A 277 3.76 18.05 -30.82
C CYS A 277 2.69 18.09 -31.93
N ASP A 278 2.55 17.03 -32.74
CA ASP A 278 1.47 16.93 -33.73
C ASP A 278 0.09 16.67 -33.06
N LEU A 279 0.09 16.22 -31.80
CA LEU A 279 -1.12 15.94 -31.03
C LEU A 279 -1.71 17.21 -30.41
N ILE A 280 -2.11 18.17 -31.24
CA ILE A 280 -2.64 19.49 -30.80
C ILE A 280 -3.90 19.39 -29.92
N CYS A 281 -4.62 18.26 -29.98
CA CYS A 281 -5.80 18.00 -29.18
C CYS A 281 -5.48 17.45 -27.78
N LEU A 282 -4.22 17.14 -27.48
CA LEU A 282 -3.81 16.47 -26.25
C LEU A 282 -4.06 17.37 -25.04
N ARG A 283 -4.76 16.81 -24.04
CA ARG A 283 -5.14 17.45 -22.79
C ARG A 283 -4.57 16.73 -21.56
N TYR A 284 -4.29 15.45 -21.69
CA TYR A 284 -3.75 14.62 -20.62
C TYR A 284 -2.57 13.78 -21.14
N LEU A 285 -1.43 13.92 -20.46
CA LEU A 285 -0.24 13.12 -20.71
C LEU A 285 0.27 12.55 -19.39
N ASP A 286 0.23 11.23 -19.25
CA ASP A 286 0.80 10.52 -18.10
C ASP A 286 2.07 9.77 -18.52
N LEU A 287 3.18 10.16 -17.93
CA LEU A 287 4.51 9.59 -18.10
C LEU A 287 5.06 9.12 -16.74
N SER A 288 4.20 8.97 -15.74
CA SER A 288 4.62 8.56 -14.41
C SER A 288 5.28 7.18 -14.42
N TYR A 289 6.29 7.03 -13.57
CA TYR A 289 7.12 5.83 -13.45
C TYR A 289 7.80 5.40 -14.76
N THR A 290 8.07 6.34 -15.67
CA THR A 290 8.85 6.08 -16.88
C THR A 290 10.33 6.48 -16.70
N PRO A 291 11.29 5.81 -17.36
CA PRO A 291 12.72 6.14 -17.27
C PRO A 291 13.13 7.30 -18.19
N ILE A 292 12.24 8.29 -18.39
CA ILE A 292 12.42 9.40 -19.32
C ILE A 292 13.53 10.37 -18.87
N PHE A 293 14.35 10.84 -19.82
CA PHE A 293 15.45 11.76 -19.52
C PHE A 293 15.08 13.25 -19.72
N THR A 294 14.33 13.54 -20.78
CA THR A 294 13.99 14.91 -21.22
C THR A 294 12.65 14.92 -21.96
N LEU A 295 11.92 16.02 -21.82
CA LEU A 295 10.73 16.30 -22.63
C LEU A 295 11.10 17.15 -23.88
N PRO A 296 10.28 17.13 -24.94
CA PRO A 296 10.51 17.94 -26.14
C PRO A 296 10.54 19.45 -25.83
N TYR A 297 11.43 20.20 -26.49
CA TYR A 297 11.65 21.61 -26.18
C TYR A 297 10.48 22.51 -26.62
N ASP A 298 9.91 22.25 -27.80
CA ASP A 298 8.84 23.07 -28.39
C ASP A 298 7.44 22.74 -27.83
N MET A 299 7.32 21.77 -26.92
CA MET A 299 6.02 21.31 -26.43
C MET A 299 5.20 22.42 -25.76
N ALA A 300 5.87 23.42 -25.19
CA ALA A 300 5.22 24.49 -24.42
C ALA A 300 4.30 25.37 -25.26
N TRP A 301 4.73 25.67 -26.50
CA TRP A 301 3.98 26.54 -27.41
C TRP A 301 2.99 25.79 -28.29
N ILE A 302 3.15 24.47 -28.41
CA ILE A 302 2.33 23.65 -29.30
C ILE A 302 1.21 22.96 -28.52
N LEU A 303 1.50 22.42 -27.34
CA LEU A 303 0.54 21.71 -26.49
C LEU A 303 -0.14 22.66 -25.49
N VAL A 304 -0.60 23.83 -25.97
CA VAL A 304 -1.27 24.86 -25.13
C VAL A 304 -2.57 24.36 -24.51
N SER A 305 -3.20 23.35 -25.14
CA SER A 305 -4.41 22.68 -24.63
C SER A 305 -4.16 21.64 -23.54
N LEU A 306 -2.89 21.34 -23.21
CA LEU A 306 -2.56 20.34 -22.19
C LEU A 306 -3.01 20.84 -20.81
N GLN A 307 -3.82 20.04 -20.12
CA GLN A 307 -4.37 20.34 -18.80
C GLN A 307 -3.66 19.56 -17.68
N THR A 308 -3.22 18.34 -17.97
CA THR A 308 -2.51 17.47 -17.02
C THR A 308 -1.23 16.94 -17.64
N LEU A 309 -0.12 17.16 -16.94
CA LEU A 309 1.18 16.52 -17.21
C LEU A 309 1.61 15.78 -15.94
N ASN A 310 1.55 14.46 -15.96
CA ASN A 310 1.96 13.62 -14.84
C ASN A 310 3.35 13.02 -15.12
N LEU A 311 4.34 13.39 -14.30
CA LEU A 311 5.73 12.94 -14.34
C LEU A 311 6.13 12.27 -13.01
N LEU A 312 5.16 11.92 -12.16
CA LEU A 312 5.38 11.27 -10.87
C LEU A 312 6.36 10.09 -11.01
N GLY A 313 7.41 10.07 -10.18
CA GLY A 313 8.33 8.95 -10.12
C GLY A 313 9.16 8.73 -11.38
N CYS A 314 9.54 9.79 -12.12
CA CYS A 314 10.49 9.69 -13.23
C CYS A 314 11.94 9.86 -12.71
N PRO A 315 12.69 8.77 -12.43
CA PRO A 315 13.97 8.87 -11.71
C PRO A 315 15.07 9.54 -12.54
N ASN A 316 14.99 9.47 -13.87
CA ASN A 316 16.03 9.93 -14.81
C ASN A 316 15.78 11.35 -15.33
N LEU A 317 14.64 11.98 -15.01
CA LEU A 317 14.27 13.28 -15.52
C LEU A 317 15.12 14.37 -14.86
N LYS A 318 16.04 14.97 -15.61
CA LYS A 318 17.02 15.93 -15.06
C LYS A 318 16.52 17.38 -15.06
N ARG A 319 15.78 17.75 -16.09
CA ARG A 319 15.31 19.12 -16.36
C ARG A 319 13.98 19.09 -17.08
N LEU A 320 13.12 20.04 -16.73
CA LEU A 320 11.91 20.36 -17.49
C LEU A 320 12.24 21.38 -18.60
N PRO A 321 11.52 21.35 -19.73
CA PRO A 321 11.59 22.40 -20.75
C PRO A 321 10.95 23.69 -20.21
N TYR A 322 11.02 24.79 -20.98
CA TYR A 322 10.22 25.98 -20.67
C TYR A 322 8.74 25.59 -20.66
N LEU A 323 7.96 25.99 -19.65
CA LEU A 323 6.54 25.63 -19.55
C LEU A 323 5.60 26.84 -19.63
N GLY A 324 6.09 28.09 -19.55
CA GLY A 324 5.24 29.28 -19.45
C GLY A 324 4.23 29.47 -20.61
N GLY A 325 4.46 28.86 -21.77
CA GLY A 325 3.52 28.85 -22.90
C GLY A 325 2.27 27.97 -22.71
N MET A 326 2.27 27.07 -21.71
CA MET A 326 1.20 26.08 -21.50
C MET A 326 0.07 26.67 -20.64
N THR A 327 -0.58 27.72 -21.13
CA THR A 327 -1.58 28.48 -20.36
C THR A 327 -2.81 27.67 -19.92
N GLY A 328 -3.07 26.52 -20.55
CA GLY A 328 -4.14 25.59 -20.17
C GLY A 328 -3.76 24.57 -19.09
N LEU A 329 -2.51 24.54 -18.64
CA LEU A 329 -2.01 23.54 -17.69
C LEU A 329 -2.56 23.79 -16.29
N ARG A 330 -3.19 22.77 -15.72
CA ARG A 330 -3.86 22.79 -14.41
C ARG A 330 -3.16 21.90 -13.39
N HIS A 331 -2.59 20.79 -13.85
CA HIS A 331 -1.92 19.83 -12.98
C HIS A 331 -0.55 19.46 -13.54
N LEU A 332 0.49 19.71 -12.76
CA LEU A 332 1.84 19.21 -13.00
C LEU A 332 2.29 18.42 -11.77
N ASP A 333 2.51 17.12 -11.95
CA ASP A 333 3.08 16.29 -10.90
C ASP A 333 4.51 15.89 -11.26
N VAL A 334 5.49 16.40 -10.52
CA VAL A 334 6.91 16.03 -10.65
C VAL A 334 7.45 15.35 -9.40
N THR A 335 6.56 14.84 -8.55
CA THR A 335 6.94 14.24 -7.29
C THR A 335 7.79 12.99 -7.53
N ALA A 336 8.69 12.65 -6.59
CA ALA A 336 9.62 11.53 -6.70
C ALA A 336 10.54 11.55 -7.96
N CYS A 337 10.68 12.70 -8.64
CA CYS A 337 11.70 12.89 -9.69
C CYS A 337 13.08 13.18 -9.07
N ARG A 338 13.78 12.13 -8.61
CA ARG A 338 15.04 12.26 -7.85
C ARG A 338 16.17 12.99 -8.57
N SER A 339 16.20 12.94 -9.91
CA SER A 339 17.22 13.63 -10.70
C SER A 339 16.86 15.09 -11.05
N LEU A 340 15.66 15.56 -10.71
CA LEU A 340 15.22 16.90 -11.08
C LEU A 340 15.93 17.94 -10.21
N THR A 341 16.78 18.75 -10.85
CA THR A 341 17.68 19.67 -10.14
C THR A 341 17.12 21.08 -9.96
N ARG A 342 16.14 21.49 -10.77
CA ARG A 342 15.52 22.82 -10.73
C ARG A 342 14.22 22.89 -11.51
N MET A 343 13.38 23.86 -11.16
CA MET A 343 12.23 24.29 -11.96
C MET A 343 12.65 25.20 -13.12
N PRO A 344 11.92 25.19 -14.26
CA PRO A 344 12.18 26.09 -15.38
C PRO A 344 11.61 27.50 -15.09
N LYS A 345 12.16 28.51 -15.76
CA LYS A 345 11.65 29.90 -15.69
C LYS A 345 10.29 30.05 -16.39
N GLY A 346 9.56 31.11 -16.06
CA GLY A 346 8.23 31.40 -16.65
C GLY A 346 7.11 30.55 -16.05
N PHE A 347 7.37 29.92 -14.91
CA PHE A 347 6.40 29.16 -14.13
C PHE A 347 5.30 30.05 -13.53
N GLY A 348 5.62 31.30 -13.22
CA GLY A 348 4.67 32.28 -12.70
C GLY A 348 3.59 32.69 -13.71
N GLU A 349 3.77 32.37 -14.99
CA GLU A 349 2.82 32.65 -16.08
C GLU A 349 1.66 31.61 -16.13
N LEU A 350 1.80 30.49 -15.43
CA LEU A 350 0.84 29.38 -15.43
C LEU A 350 -0.37 29.67 -14.50
N HIS A 351 -1.13 30.72 -14.79
CA HIS A 351 -2.21 31.19 -13.91
C HIS A 351 -3.35 30.19 -13.68
N GLN A 352 -3.51 29.17 -14.53
CA GLN A 352 -4.50 28.10 -14.37
C GLN A 352 -3.98 26.89 -13.57
N LEU A 353 -2.70 26.89 -13.18
CA LEU A 353 -2.09 25.79 -12.45
C LEU A 353 -2.65 25.73 -11.02
N GLU A 354 -3.28 24.61 -10.71
CA GLU A 354 -3.90 24.34 -9.41
C GLU A 354 -3.14 23.27 -8.62
N THR A 355 -2.44 22.35 -9.28
CA THR A 355 -1.70 21.28 -8.58
C THR A 355 -0.23 21.28 -8.96
N LEU A 356 0.61 21.45 -7.95
CA LEU A 356 2.08 21.38 -8.03
C LEU A 356 2.63 20.81 -6.72
N PRO A 357 2.67 19.47 -6.55
CA PRO A 357 3.01 18.87 -5.26
C PRO A 357 4.49 19.01 -4.90
N LEU A 358 5.36 19.35 -5.84
CA LEU A 358 6.79 19.55 -5.64
C LEU A 358 7.27 20.79 -6.41
N TYR A 359 8.02 21.65 -5.73
CA TYR A 359 8.76 22.77 -6.30
C TYR A 359 10.24 22.68 -5.89
N VAL A 360 11.12 22.65 -6.88
CA VAL A 360 12.58 22.49 -6.72
C VAL A 360 13.27 23.84 -6.88
N ILE A 361 13.83 24.37 -5.80
CA ILE A 361 14.44 25.72 -5.76
C ILE A 361 15.86 25.67 -6.34
N SER A 362 16.14 26.57 -7.27
CA SER A 362 17.46 26.71 -7.91
C SER A 362 18.38 27.70 -7.17
N TYR A 363 19.69 27.53 -7.38
CA TYR A 363 20.75 28.35 -6.77
C TYR A 363 20.95 29.73 -7.42
N ASP A 364 20.20 30.07 -8.46
CA ASP A 364 20.42 31.28 -9.28
C ASP A 364 20.00 32.60 -8.63
N GLY A 365 19.59 32.59 -7.35
CA GLY A 365 19.29 33.81 -6.58
C GLY A 365 18.07 34.58 -7.10
N GLU A 366 17.19 33.92 -7.84
CA GLU A 366 15.96 34.49 -8.37
C GLU A 366 14.78 34.21 -7.40
N ALA A 367 13.82 35.13 -7.40
CA ALA A 367 12.63 35.05 -6.54
C ALA A 367 11.72 33.86 -6.91
N PHE A 368 10.92 33.40 -5.95
CA PHE A 368 9.95 32.34 -6.19
C PHE A 368 8.92 32.80 -7.22
N GLU A 369 8.77 32.04 -8.29
CA GLU A 369 7.69 32.26 -9.27
C GLU A 369 6.33 31.70 -8.80
N LEU A 370 6.23 31.32 -7.52
CA LEU A 370 5.01 30.77 -6.92
C LEU A 370 3.98 31.84 -6.55
N GLY A 371 4.40 33.09 -6.31
CA GLY A 371 3.55 34.11 -5.68
C GLY A 371 2.21 34.34 -6.36
N GLY A 372 2.16 34.29 -7.69
CA GLY A 372 0.95 34.50 -8.49
C GLY A 372 0.04 33.28 -8.71
N LEU A 373 0.43 32.10 -8.21
CA LEU A 373 -0.28 30.83 -8.47
C LEU A 373 -1.29 30.50 -7.38
N ASN A 374 -2.51 30.10 -7.75
CA ASN A 374 -3.54 29.64 -6.81
C ASN A 374 -3.51 28.11 -6.68
N LEU A 375 -2.57 27.60 -5.88
CA LEU A 375 -2.32 26.17 -5.71
C LEU A 375 -3.23 25.53 -4.64
N TYR A 376 -3.61 24.28 -4.88
CA TYR A 376 -4.48 23.46 -4.05
C TYR A 376 -3.77 22.21 -3.56
N GLY A 377 -4.19 21.70 -2.41
CA GLY A 377 -3.77 20.39 -1.91
C GLY A 377 -2.38 20.43 -1.27
N THR A 378 -1.43 19.67 -1.82
CA THR A 378 -0.07 19.53 -1.26
C THR A 378 0.93 20.38 -2.02
N LEU A 379 1.88 20.99 -1.32
CA LEU A 379 3.04 21.68 -1.89
C LEU A 379 4.30 21.35 -1.07
N ASN A 380 5.32 20.77 -1.70
CA ASN A 380 6.63 20.56 -1.08
C ASN A 380 7.67 21.48 -1.72
N LEU A 381 8.31 22.32 -0.92
CA LEU A 381 9.44 23.16 -1.31
C LEU A 381 10.74 22.44 -0.96
N THR A 382 11.54 22.11 -1.96
CA THR A 382 12.82 21.42 -1.79
C THR A 382 13.99 22.31 -2.18
N HIS A 383 15.17 21.97 -1.65
CA HIS A 383 16.39 22.74 -1.80
C HIS A 383 16.33 24.15 -1.17
N LEU A 384 15.69 24.28 -0.02
CA LEU A 384 15.58 25.56 0.69
C LEU A 384 16.93 26.11 1.18
N GLU A 385 17.98 25.30 1.22
CA GLU A 385 19.37 25.74 1.42
C GLU A 385 19.86 26.75 0.37
N ASN A 386 19.22 26.79 -0.81
CA ASN A 386 19.53 27.74 -1.87
C ASN A 386 18.93 29.14 -1.63
N VAL A 387 17.98 29.29 -0.72
CA VAL A 387 17.36 30.59 -0.39
C VAL A 387 18.25 31.32 0.59
N THR A 388 18.75 32.50 0.20
CA THR A 388 19.72 33.26 1.02
C THR A 388 19.15 34.51 1.67
N LYS A 389 17.96 34.95 1.22
CA LYS A 389 17.32 36.18 1.71
C LYS A 389 15.86 35.96 2.10
N ALA A 390 15.42 36.60 3.17
CA ALA A 390 14.03 36.54 3.63
C ALA A 390 13.04 37.15 2.61
N VAL A 391 13.48 38.14 1.81
CA VAL A 391 12.67 38.74 0.73
C VAL A 391 12.35 37.73 -0.37
N GLU A 392 13.31 36.86 -0.72
CA GLU A 392 13.10 35.77 -1.67
C GLU A 392 12.07 34.80 -1.10
N ALA A 393 12.26 34.28 0.11
CA ALA A 393 11.28 33.43 0.81
C ALA A 393 9.85 34.02 0.80
N LYS A 394 9.72 35.32 1.08
CA LYS A 394 8.43 36.02 1.10
C LYS A 394 7.73 36.03 -0.27
N SER A 395 8.48 36.01 -1.37
CA SER A 395 7.91 35.97 -2.73
C SER A 395 7.17 34.67 -3.06
N ALA A 396 7.40 33.59 -2.28
CA ALA A 396 6.63 32.36 -2.41
C ALA A 396 5.12 32.57 -2.14
N GLY A 397 4.78 33.62 -1.38
CA GLY A 397 3.39 34.04 -1.15
C GLY A 397 2.56 33.00 -0.39
N LEU A 398 3.18 32.14 0.42
CA LEU A 398 2.51 31.02 1.12
C LEU A 398 1.33 31.49 2.00
N ARG A 399 1.43 32.68 2.61
CA ARG A 399 0.33 33.30 3.36
C ARG A 399 -0.91 33.62 2.54
N MET A 400 -0.82 33.73 1.22
CA MET A 400 -1.95 34.03 0.35
C MET A 400 -2.59 32.76 -0.25
N LYS A 401 -1.98 31.59 -0.03
CA LYS A 401 -2.42 30.31 -0.61
C LYS A 401 -3.41 29.61 0.32
N GLU A 402 -4.63 30.13 0.35
CA GLU A 402 -5.72 29.65 1.22
C GLU A 402 -6.13 28.19 1.00
N ASN A 403 -5.79 27.65 -0.17
CA ASN A 403 -6.24 26.35 -0.68
C ASN A 403 -5.21 25.21 -0.48
N ILE A 404 -4.03 25.52 0.07
CA ILE A 404 -3.03 24.51 0.43
C ILE A 404 -3.41 23.87 1.75
N GLU A 405 -3.54 22.55 1.74
CA GLU A 405 -3.85 21.74 2.91
C GLU A 405 -2.60 21.11 3.54
N SER A 406 -1.58 20.83 2.74
CA SER A 406 -0.32 20.21 3.18
C SER A 406 0.89 20.95 2.62
N LEU A 407 1.84 21.31 3.49
CA LEU A 407 3.06 22.02 3.13
C LEU A 407 4.29 21.28 3.67
N GLY A 408 5.22 20.97 2.79
CA GLY A 408 6.56 20.48 3.13
C GLY A 408 7.65 21.50 2.84
N LEU A 409 8.57 21.69 3.78
CA LEU A 409 9.74 22.57 3.67
C LEU A 409 11.01 21.75 3.90
N HIS A 410 11.87 21.60 2.87
CA HIS A 410 13.02 20.70 2.89
C HIS A 410 14.35 21.44 2.57
N TRP A 411 15.31 21.39 3.50
CA TRP A 411 16.62 22.11 3.48
C TRP A 411 17.82 21.30 2.97
N LYS A 412 17.59 20.08 2.49
CA LYS A 412 18.53 19.29 1.70
C LYS A 412 17.71 18.45 0.74
N GLY A 413 18.19 18.26 -0.49
CA GLY A 413 17.57 17.34 -1.47
C GLY A 413 17.65 15.86 -1.08
N GLU A 414 17.76 15.53 0.20
CA GLU A 414 17.58 14.18 0.70
C GLU A 414 16.10 13.83 0.60
N ASP A 415 15.84 12.63 0.07
CA ASP A 415 14.56 12.14 -0.39
C ASP A 415 13.39 12.63 0.47
N VAL A 416 12.37 13.20 -0.17
CA VAL A 416 11.03 13.29 0.41
C VAL A 416 10.70 11.87 0.87
N ASP A 417 10.71 11.69 2.18
CA ASP A 417 10.68 10.39 2.83
C ASP A 417 9.60 9.49 2.20
N GLU A 418 10.00 8.33 1.66
CA GLU A 418 9.11 7.33 1.05
C GLU A 418 8.03 6.83 2.04
N SER A 419 8.19 7.07 3.35
CA SER A 419 7.14 6.82 4.33
C SER A 419 5.92 7.74 4.19
N ILE A 420 6.04 8.85 3.45
CA ILE A 420 4.94 9.79 3.15
C ILE A 420 4.42 9.59 1.71
N MET A 421 5.12 8.85 0.83
CA MET A 421 4.67 8.56 -0.54
C MET A 421 5.10 7.17 -1.06
N ILE A 422 4.11 6.39 -1.51
CA ILE A 422 4.12 5.17 -2.34
C ILE A 422 5.52 4.51 -2.49
N LYS A 423 5.72 3.39 -1.77
CA LYS A 423 6.90 2.52 -1.89
C LYS A 423 7.11 2.03 -3.33
N VAL A 424 8.29 2.29 -3.88
CA VAL A 424 8.87 1.56 -5.02
C VAL A 424 10.02 0.68 -4.49
N PRO A 425 10.30 -0.51 -5.05
CA PRO A 425 11.32 -1.41 -4.53
C PRO A 425 12.72 -0.76 -4.48
N LYS A 426 13.42 -0.97 -3.36
CA LYS A 426 14.79 -0.48 -3.13
C LYS A 426 15.78 -1.14 -4.10
N ALA A 427 16.53 -0.32 -4.83
CA ALA A 427 17.84 -0.67 -5.36
C ALA A 427 18.86 0.35 -4.84
N GLN A 428 19.78 -0.16 -4.01
CA GLN A 428 21.11 0.34 -3.64
C GLN A 428 21.42 1.82 -3.93
N GLN A 429 21.55 2.64 -2.87
CA GLN A 429 22.59 3.66 -2.86
C GLN A 429 22.97 4.08 -1.43
N GLU A 430 24.16 3.65 -1.00
CA GLU A 430 24.98 4.39 -0.05
C GLU A 430 25.85 5.34 -0.87
N ALA A 431 25.75 6.65 -0.60
CA ALA A 431 26.81 7.62 -0.83
C ALA A 431 26.49 8.89 -0.04
N VAL A 432 26.99 8.95 1.20
CA VAL A 432 27.05 10.19 1.98
C VAL A 432 28.01 11.13 1.26
N ILE A 433 27.48 12.10 0.51
CA ILE A 433 28.29 13.25 0.07
C ILE A 433 28.10 14.32 1.13
N SER A 434 29.04 14.38 2.08
CA SER A 434 29.23 15.52 2.96
C SER A 434 29.70 16.71 2.12
N VAL A 435 28.77 17.49 1.56
CA VAL A 435 29.10 18.82 1.03
C VAL A 435 29.19 19.77 2.21
N SER A 436 30.41 20.03 2.65
CA SER A 436 30.74 21.19 3.47
C SER A 436 30.42 22.46 2.66
N GLN A 437 29.24 23.03 2.83
CA GLN A 437 28.91 24.32 2.23
C GLN A 437 29.38 25.45 3.16
N THR A 438 30.34 26.21 2.67
CA THR A 438 30.67 27.54 3.17
C THR A 438 29.45 28.44 3.01
N VAL A 439 28.86 28.89 4.11
CA VAL A 439 27.77 29.87 4.13
C VAL A 439 28.23 31.12 3.37
N PRO A 440 27.52 31.58 2.32
CA PRO A 440 27.84 32.83 1.64
C PRO A 440 27.85 33.97 2.64
N GLN A 441 28.87 34.84 2.62
CA GLN A 441 29.11 35.86 3.66
C GLN A 441 28.03 36.97 3.80
N ASN A 442 26.89 36.87 3.10
CA ASN A 442 25.81 37.85 3.06
C ASN A 442 24.39 37.20 3.13
N SER A 443 24.23 36.00 3.71
CA SER A 443 22.91 35.39 3.89
C SER A 443 22.18 35.92 5.13
N ASP A 444 20.88 36.15 5.03
CA ASP A 444 20.01 36.41 6.18
C ASP A 444 20.02 35.19 7.12
N PRO A 445 19.74 35.37 8.43
CA PRO A 445 19.56 34.24 9.34
C PRO A 445 18.49 33.26 8.83
N VAL A 446 18.75 31.95 8.93
CA VAL A 446 17.82 30.91 8.46
C VAL A 446 16.47 31.00 9.21
N GLU A 447 16.49 31.44 10.46
CA GLU A 447 15.29 31.73 11.24
C GLU A 447 14.41 32.83 10.60
N GLU A 448 15.02 33.89 10.04
CA GLU A 448 14.28 34.96 9.33
C GLU A 448 13.71 34.48 8.00
N ILE A 449 14.47 33.62 7.30
CA ILE A 449 14.03 32.96 6.05
C ILE A 449 12.83 32.05 6.33
N LEU A 450 12.91 31.24 7.38
CA LEU A 450 11.82 30.37 7.79
C LEU A 450 10.60 31.22 8.18
N GLU A 451 10.74 32.27 8.99
CA GLU A 451 9.62 33.14 9.37
C GLU A 451 8.92 33.80 8.15
N ALA A 452 9.69 34.14 7.11
CA ALA A 452 9.15 34.65 5.85
C ALA A 452 8.31 33.62 5.07
N LEU A 453 8.48 32.31 5.34
CA LEU A 453 7.71 31.20 4.76
C LEU A 453 6.46 30.82 5.56
N LYS A 454 5.99 31.67 6.49
CA LYS A 454 4.75 31.39 7.25
C LYS A 454 3.59 31.01 6.29
N PRO A 455 2.94 29.85 6.51
CA PRO A 455 1.81 29.42 5.68
C PRO A 455 0.51 30.15 6.01
N HIS A 456 -0.54 29.90 5.21
CA HIS A 456 -1.90 30.34 5.50
C HIS A 456 -2.51 29.56 6.69
N ASP A 457 -3.45 30.16 7.41
CA ASP A 457 -4.07 29.62 8.63
C ASP A 457 -4.95 28.37 8.39
N ASN A 458 -5.25 28.05 7.13
CA ASN A 458 -6.04 26.87 6.71
C ASN A 458 -5.20 25.58 6.62
N LEU A 459 -3.89 25.68 6.78
CA LEU A 459 -2.98 24.55 6.65
C LEU A 459 -3.34 23.44 7.66
N LYS A 460 -3.47 22.20 7.17
CA LYS A 460 -3.78 21.02 7.98
C LYS A 460 -2.53 20.22 8.32
N MET A 461 -1.57 20.13 7.40
CA MET A 461 -0.34 19.35 7.58
C MET A 461 0.90 20.20 7.31
N LEU A 462 1.88 20.14 8.21
CA LEU A 462 3.17 20.79 8.07
C LEU A 462 4.30 19.76 8.22
N VAL A 463 5.20 19.72 7.23
CA VAL A 463 6.44 18.95 7.27
C VAL A 463 7.62 19.91 7.18
N ILE A 464 8.56 19.82 8.12
CA ILE A 464 9.84 20.53 8.06
C ILE A 464 10.95 19.47 8.11
N ASN A 465 11.78 19.43 7.07
CA ASN A 465 12.87 18.46 6.95
C ASN A 465 14.24 19.15 6.79
N GLY A 466 15.22 18.71 7.57
CA GLY A 466 16.62 19.13 7.43
C GLY A 466 16.90 20.57 7.83
N TYR A 467 15.99 21.22 8.57
CA TYR A 467 16.12 22.63 8.94
C TYR A 467 17.41 22.86 9.76
N PRO A 468 18.31 23.77 9.30
CA PRO A 468 19.62 23.95 9.91
C PRO A 468 19.63 24.93 11.08
N GLY A 469 18.53 25.66 11.31
CA GLY A 469 18.42 26.66 12.36
C GLY A 469 18.26 26.06 13.75
N THR A 470 18.38 26.92 14.76
CA THR A 470 18.36 26.51 16.18
C THR A 470 16.98 26.60 16.80
N ARG A 471 16.09 27.42 16.23
CA ARG A 471 14.74 27.69 16.71
C ARG A 471 13.75 27.60 15.57
N LEU A 472 12.61 26.97 15.83
CA LEU A 472 11.45 26.97 14.95
C LEU A 472 10.52 28.15 15.32
N PRO A 473 9.75 28.68 14.36
CA PRO A 473 8.88 29.83 14.59
C PRO A 473 7.61 29.44 15.36
N ASP A 474 7.11 30.39 16.17
CA ASP A 474 5.84 30.27 16.90
C ASP A 474 4.65 30.67 16.01
N TRP A 475 4.43 29.92 14.93
CA TRP A 475 3.30 30.21 14.04
C TRP A 475 1.95 29.85 14.66
N THR A 476 1.03 30.82 14.63
CA THR A 476 -0.38 30.61 14.96
C THR A 476 -1.10 29.88 13.83
N LEU A 477 -1.18 28.54 13.88
CA LEU A 477 -1.83 27.71 12.85
C LEU A 477 -3.04 26.94 13.44
N PRO A 478 -4.23 27.54 13.47
CA PRO A 478 -5.38 27.01 14.23
C PRO A 478 -5.96 25.71 13.67
N ASN A 479 -5.81 25.48 12.36
CA ASN A 479 -6.39 24.32 11.67
C ASN A 479 -5.41 23.15 11.51
N LEU A 480 -4.22 23.25 12.11
CA LEU A 480 -3.16 22.25 11.94
C LEU A 480 -3.51 20.95 12.67
N THR A 481 -3.59 19.86 11.92
CA THR A 481 -3.91 18.52 12.42
C THR A 481 -2.70 17.60 12.47
N ALA A 482 -1.65 17.86 11.68
CA ALA A 482 -0.45 17.04 11.65
C ALA A 482 0.84 17.86 11.51
N VAL A 483 1.84 17.53 12.31
CA VAL A 483 3.18 18.16 12.27
C VAL A 483 4.26 17.07 12.24
N TYR A 484 5.17 17.18 11.26
CA TYR A 484 6.34 16.31 11.13
C TYR A 484 7.61 17.16 11.08
N LEU A 485 8.47 17.02 12.08
CA LEU A 485 9.77 17.66 12.15
C LEU A 485 10.84 16.59 11.99
N LYS A 486 11.56 16.58 10.87
CA LYS A 486 12.52 15.54 10.49
C LYS A 486 13.91 16.13 10.28
N GLU A 487 14.94 15.42 10.74
CA GLU A 487 16.36 15.78 10.55
C GLU A 487 16.69 17.23 10.96
N CYS A 488 15.94 17.81 11.91
CA CYS A 488 16.18 19.14 12.46
C CYS A 488 17.30 19.10 13.52
N ARG A 489 18.49 18.62 13.12
CA ARG A 489 19.56 18.19 14.04
C ARG A 489 20.08 19.31 14.95
N ASN A 490 20.10 20.55 14.48
CA ASN A 490 20.57 21.72 15.22
C ASN A 490 19.52 22.36 16.13
N CYS A 491 18.26 21.92 16.03
CA CYS A 491 17.15 22.52 16.76
C CYS A 491 17.31 22.26 18.26
N GLN A 492 17.35 23.35 19.04
CA GLN A 492 17.52 23.31 20.49
C GLN A 492 16.19 23.51 21.21
N ASN A 493 15.29 24.32 20.65
CA ASN A 493 14.02 24.69 21.26
C ASN A 493 12.86 24.43 20.29
N LEU A 494 11.81 23.79 20.80
CA LEU A 494 10.54 23.61 20.09
C LEU A 494 9.56 24.74 20.45
N PRO A 495 8.66 25.13 19.52
CA PRO A 495 7.63 26.11 19.79
C PRO A 495 6.52 25.52 20.66
N ALA A 496 5.57 26.36 21.06
CA ALA A 496 4.42 25.99 21.89
C ALA A 496 3.37 25.14 21.14
N LEU A 497 3.75 23.93 20.69
CA LEU A 497 2.89 23.03 19.92
C LEU A 497 1.66 22.56 20.71
N GLY A 498 1.71 22.59 22.05
CA GLY A 498 0.58 22.23 22.91
C GLY A 498 -0.65 23.14 22.75
N ASN A 499 -0.47 24.38 22.26
CA ASN A 499 -1.56 25.32 21.97
C ASN A 499 -2.37 24.95 20.70
N LEU A 500 -1.90 23.98 19.90
CA LEU A 500 -2.56 23.58 18.67
C LEU A 500 -3.73 22.64 18.96
N LEU A 501 -4.92 23.23 19.16
CA LEU A 501 -6.12 22.50 19.62
C LEU A 501 -6.62 21.41 18.66
N MET A 502 -6.32 21.52 17.35
CA MET A 502 -6.72 20.56 16.32
C MET A 502 -5.64 19.50 16.01
N LEU A 503 -4.47 19.58 16.64
CA LEU A 503 -3.33 18.70 16.37
C LEU A 503 -3.66 17.27 16.80
N LYS A 504 -3.64 16.34 15.84
CA LYS A 504 -3.89 14.91 16.02
C LYS A 504 -2.61 14.08 15.94
N THR A 505 -1.67 14.47 15.08
CA THR A 505 -0.43 13.72 14.86
C THR A 505 0.78 14.64 15.02
N LEU A 506 1.73 14.22 15.86
CA LEU A 506 3.01 14.90 16.03
C LEU A 506 4.16 13.90 15.90
N SER A 507 5.11 14.18 15.02
CA SER A 507 6.31 13.38 14.81
C SER A 507 7.56 14.24 14.90
N LEU A 508 8.48 13.85 15.78
CA LEU A 508 9.79 14.45 15.98
C LEU A 508 10.86 13.42 15.65
N GLN A 509 11.68 13.67 14.63
CA GLN A 509 12.68 12.74 14.13
C GLN A 509 14.03 13.44 13.91
N GLY A 510 15.13 12.82 14.37
CA GLY A 510 16.49 13.25 14.03
C GLY A 510 16.84 14.64 14.57
N MET A 511 16.58 14.89 15.85
CA MET A 511 16.82 16.17 16.52
C MET A 511 17.94 16.06 17.55
N ASP A 512 19.19 15.99 17.08
CA ASP A 512 20.36 15.69 17.91
C ASP A 512 20.67 16.75 18.99
N CYS A 513 20.40 18.03 18.77
CA CYS A 513 20.69 19.10 19.75
C CYS A 513 19.56 19.33 20.77
N LEU A 514 18.40 18.68 20.62
CA LEU A 514 17.28 18.81 21.53
C LEU A 514 17.58 18.06 22.84
N LYS A 515 17.75 18.80 23.95
CA LYS A 515 18.12 18.23 25.26
C LYS A 515 16.96 18.10 26.23
N HIS A 516 16.08 19.12 26.26
CA HIS A 516 14.99 19.21 27.24
C HIS A 516 13.70 19.65 26.55
N VAL A 517 12.58 19.04 26.93
CA VAL A 517 11.23 19.52 26.63
C VAL A 517 10.58 20.05 27.91
N GLY A 518 10.30 21.36 27.89
CA GLY A 518 9.86 22.18 29.02
C GLY A 518 8.38 22.57 28.96
N ALA A 519 7.93 23.38 29.94
CA ALA A 519 6.59 23.98 29.97
C ALA A 519 6.26 24.75 28.67
N ASP A 520 7.26 25.40 28.07
CA ASP A 520 7.14 26.18 26.84
C ASP A 520 6.58 25.37 25.66
N PHE A 521 6.81 24.05 25.64
CA PHE A 521 6.28 23.15 24.61
C PHE A 521 4.77 22.92 24.73
N TYR A 522 4.26 22.93 25.96
CA TYR A 522 2.85 22.68 26.27
C TYR A 522 1.98 23.92 26.08
N GLY A 523 2.59 25.11 26.06
CA GLY A 523 1.92 26.37 25.83
C GLY A 523 1.91 27.29 27.05
N ASP A 524 1.07 28.31 26.97
CA ASP A 524 1.02 29.42 27.93
C ASP A 524 0.17 29.11 29.19
N GLY A 525 -0.31 27.87 29.31
CA GLY A 525 -1.15 27.41 30.43
C GLY A 525 -2.61 27.86 30.37
N THR A 526 -3.06 28.48 29.27
CA THR A 526 -4.45 28.95 29.12
C THR A 526 -5.45 27.86 28.76
N SER A 527 -4.97 26.76 28.15
CA SER A 527 -5.80 25.65 27.68
C SER A 527 -5.17 24.31 28.04
N ILE A 528 -5.96 23.22 27.93
CA ILE A 528 -5.43 21.86 28.10
C ILE A 528 -4.49 21.60 26.91
N PRO A 529 -3.19 21.38 27.15
CA PRO A 529 -2.24 21.09 26.07
C PRO A 529 -2.65 19.85 25.29
N PHE A 530 -2.40 19.83 23.98
CA PHE A 530 -2.58 18.66 23.12
C PHE A 530 -3.98 18.00 23.22
N LEU A 531 -5.03 18.80 23.33
CA LEU A 531 -6.42 18.36 23.53
C LEU A 531 -6.90 17.28 22.54
N SER A 532 -6.42 17.35 21.29
CA SER A 532 -6.83 16.45 20.20
C SER A 532 -5.76 15.45 19.77
N LEU A 533 -4.60 15.40 20.43
CA LEU A 533 -3.47 14.60 19.98
C LEU A 533 -3.78 13.11 20.15
N GLU A 534 -3.79 12.37 19.03
CA GLU A 534 -4.07 10.94 18.95
C GLU A 534 -2.78 10.11 18.75
N GLU A 535 -1.79 10.67 18.05
CA GLU A 535 -0.54 10.00 17.72
C GLU A 535 0.70 10.87 18.02
N LEU A 536 1.66 10.31 18.76
CA LEU A 536 2.95 10.94 19.06
C LEU A 536 4.09 9.98 18.70
N SER A 537 5.04 10.47 17.90
CA SER A 537 6.22 9.73 17.47
C SER A 537 7.50 10.49 17.79
N LEU A 538 8.42 9.85 18.50
CA LEU A 538 9.74 10.35 18.88
C LEU A 538 10.80 9.39 18.33
N CYS A 539 11.59 9.83 17.36
CA CYS A 539 12.56 9.00 16.67
C CYS A 539 13.94 9.68 16.68
N ASP A 540 15.00 8.96 16.99
CA ASP A 540 16.38 9.45 16.85
C ASP A 540 16.65 10.76 17.62
N LEU A 541 16.18 10.84 18.87
CA LEU A 541 16.41 11.96 19.78
C LEU A 541 17.63 11.65 20.68
N SER A 542 18.82 11.66 20.07
CA SER A 542 20.07 11.14 20.64
C SER A 542 20.49 11.76 21.98
N ASN A 543 20.27 13.07 22.17
CA ASN A 543 20.69 13.81 23.36
C ASN A 543 19.54 14.22 24.29
N MET A 544 18.33 13.76 24.02
CA MET A 544 17.17 14.14 24.83
C MET A 544 17.24 13.48 26.20
N GLU A 545 17.46 14.29 27.24
CA GLU A 545 17.68 13.83 28.62
C GLU A 545 16.41 13.97 29.47
N GLU A 546 15.67 15.06 29.30
CA GLU A 546 14.51 15.39 30.15
C GLU A 546 13.26 15.70 29.34
N TRP A 547 12.15 15.08 29.76
CA TRP A 547 10.79 15.45 29.34
C TRP A 547 10.02 15.87 30.60
N SER A 548 10.12 17.16 30.94
CA SER A 548 9.50 17.71 32.15
C SER A 548 7.97 17.79 31.97
N SER A 549 7.20 17.53 33.04
CA SER A 549 5.71 17.48 33.10
C SER A 549 4.99 16.24 32.53
N ALA A 550 5.71 15.18 32.15
CA ALA A 550 5.15 13.85 31.87
C ALA A 550 4.30 13.24 33.01
N ASN A 551 4.45 13.77 34.25
CA ASN A 551 3.76 13.28 35.44
C ASN A 551 2.35 13.88 35.64
N ASN A 552 1.94 14.87 34.83
CA ASN A 552 0.57 15.36 34.84
C ASN A 552 -0.21 14.60 33.76
N MET A 553 -0.93 13.55 34.16
CA MET A 553 -1.77 12.68 33.32
C MET A 553 -2.81 13.44 32.46
N THR A 554 -2.95 14.75 32.65
CA THR A 554 -3.87 15.66 31.96
C THR A 554 -3.34 16.23 30.65
N SER A 555 -2.05 16.06 30.32
CA SER A 555 -1.42 16.76 29.18
C SER A 555 -1.65 16.10 27.82
N PHE A 556 -2.12 14.85 27.78
CA PHE A 556 -2.38 14.09 26.56
C PHE A 556 -3.69 13.29 26.66
N PRO A 557 -4.86 13.98 26.72
CA PRO A 557 -6.13 13.34 27.08
C PRO A 557 -6.67 12.35 26.04
N ARG A 558 -6.18 12.37 24.79
CA ARG A 558 -6.66 11.53 23.68
C ARG A 558 -5.59 10.69 22.99
N LEU A 559 -4.38 10.62 23.55
CA LEU A 559 -3.25 9.95 22.93
C LEU A 559 -3.48 8.43 22.87
N ARG A 560 -3.68 7.90 21.66
CA ARG A 560 -3.93 6.49 21.39
C ARG A 560 -2.67 5.74 20.99
N LYS A 561 -1.75 6.39 20.28
CA LYS A 561 -0.53 5.77 19.76
C LYS A 561 0.71 6.55 20.18
N LEU A 562 1.67 5.86 20.78
CA LEU A 562 2.96 6.39 21.15
C LEU A 562 4.08 5.50 20.60
N THR A 563 4.94 6.06 19.76
CA THR A 563 6.14 5.39 19.24
C THR A 563 7.37 6.15 19.72
N VAL A 564 8.28 5.47 20.42
CA VAL A 564 9.59 6.01 20.83
C VAL A 564 10.68 5.09 20.28
N ASN A 565 11.51 5.61 19.39
CA ASN A 565 12.54 4.86 18.69
C ASN A 565 13.90 5.55 18.82
N ARG A 566 14.95 4.80 19.19
CA ARG A 566 16.34 5.28 19.31
C ARG A 566 16.45 6.58 20.14
N CYS A 567 15.85 6.59 21.32
CA CYS A 567 15.93 7.69 22.30
C CYS A 567 16.68 7.23 23.57
N PRO A 568 18.02 7.09 23.54
CA PRO A 568 18.77 6.34 24.56
C PRO A 568 18.98 7.08 25.88
N LYS A 569 18.84 8.41 25.90
CA LYS A 569 19.00 9.24 27.11
C LYS A 569 17.69 9.60 27.79
N LEU A 570 16.56 9.34 27.14
CA LEU A 570 15.24 9.74 27.64
C LEU A 570 14.90 8.91 28.89
N ALA A 571 14.86 9.58 30.05
CA ALA A 571 14.62 8.91 31.33
C ALA A 571 13.13 8.68 31.63
N HIS A 572 12.25 9.57 31.16
CA HIS A 572 10.81 9.53 31.43
C HIS A 572 10.01 9.70 30.15
N ILE A 573 9.07 8.78 29.92
CA ILE A 573 8.16 8.81 28.76
C ILE A 573 6.77 9.22 29.28
N PRO A 574 6.09 10.20 28.65
CA PRO A 574 4.73 10.57 29.04
C PRO A 574 3.76 9.44 28.71
N PHE A 575 3.05 8.96 29.73
CA PHE A 575 1.97 7.99 29.57
C PHE A 575 0.60 8.65 29.73
N SER A 576 -0.38 8.15 28.98
CA SER A 576 -1.79 8.55 29.06
C SER A 576 -2.66 7.33 29.29
N GLU A 577 -3.74 7.46 30.07
CA GLU A 577 -4.71 6.36 30.28
C GLU A 577 -5.45 5.97 28.99
N SER A 578 -5.48 6.87 28.00
CA SER A 578 -6.13 6.65 26.70
C SER A 578 -5.31 5.81 25.70
N LEU A 579 -4.09 5.41 26.08
CA LEU A 579 -3.14 4.76 25.19
C LEU A 579 -3.56 3.34 24.80
N GLN A 580 -3.60 3.07 23.50
CA GLN A 580 -4.00 1.80 22.90
C GLN A 580 -2.84 1.08 22.19
N HIS A 581 -1.83 1.83 21.73
CA HIS A 581 -0.67 1.31 21.02
C HIS A 581 0.61 1.95 21.57
N LEU A 582 1.54 1.12 22.04
CA LEU A 582 2.83 1.54 22.57
C LEU A 582 3.96 0.78 21.87
N GLU A 583 4.88 1.52 21.29
CA GLU A 583 6.05 0.98 20.60
C GLU A 583 7.33 1.63 21.12
N LEU A 584 8.22 0.83 21.69
CA LEU A 584 9.47 1.27 22.28
C LEU A 584 10.64 0.52 21.64
N ARG A 585 11.49 1.24 20.92
CA ARG A 585 12.65 0.68 20.22
C ARG A 585 13.95 1.38 20.63
N GLY A 586 15.00 0.67 20.98
CA GLY A 586 16.32 1.29 21.25
C GLY A 586 16.33 2.30 22.42
N CYS A 587 15.50 2.08 23.44
CA CYS A 587 15.31 2.99 24.58
C CYS A 587 15.83 2.38 25.90
N LYS A 588 16.14 3.21 26.91
CA LYS A 588 16.50 2.73 28.25
C LYS A 588 15.28 2.70 29.17
N LEU A 589 14.77 1.51 29.46
CA LEU A 589 13.69 1.28 30.42
C LEU A 589 14.25 1.17 31.85
N ARG A 590 14.60 2.29 32.50
CA ARG A 590 14.94 2.26 33.94
C ARG A 590 13.71 2.51 34.79
N LEU A 591 13.23 1.48 35.49
CA LEU A 591 12.23 1.49 36.57
C LEU A 591 11.13 2.55 36.39
N MET A 592 10.31 2.33 35.38
CA MET A 592 9.14 3.15 35.11
C MET A 592 8.07 2.88 36.20
N SER A 593 7.59 3.92 36.88
CA SER A 593 6.30 3.88 37.59
C SER A 593 5.22 3.96 36.52
N ILE A 594 4.94 2.83 35.87
CA ILE A 594 3.96 2.76 34.79
C ILE A 594 2.59 2.87 35.42
N ALA A 595 1.89 3.96 35.13
CA ALA A 595 0.47 4.08 35.39
C ALA A 595 -0.27 2.91 34.71
N ASN A 596 -1.31 2.39 35.34
CA ASN A 596 -2.07 1.23 34.86
C ASN A 596 -2.65 1.51 33.45
N LEU A 597 -2.00 1.03 32.39
CA LEU A 597 -2.41 1.22 30.98
C LEU A 597 -3.54 0.27 30.62
N SER A 598 -4.70 0.46 31.25
CA SER A 598 -5.83 -0.48 31.15
C SER A 598 -6.34 -0.68 29.72
N LEU A 599 -6.25 0.32 28.84
CA LEU A 599 -6.74 0.30 27.46
C LEU A 599 -5.73 -0.20 26.42
N LEU A 600 -4.52 -0.58 26.82
CA LEU A 600 -3.46 -0.98 25.89
C LEU A 600 -3.84 -2.22 25.09
N SER A 601 -3.81 -2.13 23.76
CA SER A 601 -4.16 -3.21 22.83
C SER A 601 -2.95 -3.78 22.08
N VAL A 602 -1.90 -2.98 21.89
CA VAL A 602 -0.67 -3.37 21.19
C VAL A 602 0.55 -2.86 21.96
N LEU A 603 1.49 -3.77 22.23
CA LEU A 603 2.77 -3.47 22.85
C LEU A 603 3.91 -4.04 22.00
N VAL A 604 4.83 -3.18 21.58
CA VAL A 604 6.04 -3.55 20.83
C VAL A 604 7.27 -3.08 21.60
N LEU A 605 8.15 -4.01 21.96
CA LEU A 605 9.43 -3.76 22.60
C LEU A 605 10.53 -4.30 21.69
N GLU A 606 11.42 -3.43 21.21
CA GLU A 606 12.49 -3.83 20.29
C GLU A 606 13.84 -3.24 20.70
N ASN A 607 14.92 -4.02 20.60
CA ASN A 607 16.29 -3.53 20.84
C ASN A 607 16.44 -2.82 22.20
N ILE A 608 15.94 -3.45 23.27
CA ILE A 608 16.02 -2.89 24.64
C ILE A 608 17.11 -3.63 25.41
N PRO A 609 18.35 -3.09 25.50
CA PRO A 609 19.51 -3.84 25.96
C PRO A 609 19.52 -4.14 27.47
N ASP A 610 18.80 -3.35 28.27
CA ASP A 610 18.75 -3.48 29.74
C ASP A 610 17.45 -4.11 30.25
N LEU A 611 16.58 -4.62 29.37
CA LEU A 611 15.32 -5.26 29.77
C LEU A 611 15.57 -6.65 30.36
N SER A 612 15.56 -6.75 31.69
CA SER A 612 15.69 -8.05 32.40
C SER A 612 14.37 -8.79 32.57
N SER A 613 13.26 -8.04 32.74
CA SER A 613 11.91 -8.56 32.88
C SER A 613 10.89 -7.52 32.40
N LEU A 614 9.71 -7.99 31.99
CA LEU A 614 8.62 -7.10 31.60
C LEU A 614 8.01 -6.42 32.85
N PRO A 615 7.81 -5.09 32.85
CA PRO A 615 7.12 -4.38 33.93
C PRO A 615 5.69 -4.90 34.16
N GLU A 616 5.32 -5.16 35.42
CA GLU A 616 3.98 -5.62 35.79
C GLU A 616 2.87 -4.69 35.27
N GLY A 617 3.09 -3.38 35.31
CA GLY A 617 2.14 -2.37 34.81
C GLY A 617 1.85 -2.43 33.30
N LEU A 618 2.72 -3.04 32.49
CA LEU A 618 2.47 -3.25 31.04
C LEU A 618 1.64 -4.51 30.78
N ILE A 619 1.66 -5.46 31.72
CA ILE A 619 1.01 -6.77 31.59
C ILE A 619 -0.37 -6.79 32.27
N ALA A 620 -0.67 -5.81 33.14
CA ALA A 620 -1.96 -5.66 33.79
C ALA A 620 -3.13 -5.31 32.83
N SER A 621 -2.87 -5.04 31.55
CA SER A 621 -3.92 -4.69 30.58
C SER A 621 -4.71 -5.91 30.10
N ALA A 622 -5.98 -5.99 30.48
CA ALA A 622 -6.91 -7.03 30.02
C ALA A 622 -7.28 -6.91 28.52
N HIS A 623 -6.95 -5.79 27.87
CA HIS A 623 -7.29 -5.50 26.47
C HIS A 623 -6.14 -5.79 25.49
N LEU A 624 -4.98 -6.23 25.97
CA LEU A 624 -3.81 -6.45 25.13
C LEU A 624 -4.08 -7.59 24.13
N SER A 625 -4.01 -7.27 22.84
CA SER A 625 -4.27 -8.18 21.72
C SER A 625 -2.99 -8.60 20.98
N CYS A 626 -1.94 -7.77 21.00
CA CYS A 626 -0.67 -8.03 20.35
C CYS A 626 0.51 -7.64 21.25
N LEU A 627 1.43 -8.58 21.46
CA LEU A 627 2.68 -8.39 22.20
C LEU A 627 3.86 -8.83 21.33
N LYS A 628 4.79 -7.91 21.05
CA LYS A 628 6.03 -8.19 20.33
C LYS A 628 7.24 -7.82 21.18
N ILE A 629 8.17 -8.75 21.32
CA ILE A 629 9.41 -8.58 22.06
C ILE A 629 10.56 -9.03 21.16
N LEU A 630 11.36 -8.09 20.68
CA LEU A 630 12.37 -8.34 19.65
C LEU A 630 13.73 -7.79 20.10
N SER A 631 14.81 -8.54 19.91
CA SER A 631 16.17 -8.06 20.16
C SER A 631 16.38 -7.53 21.60
N CYS A 632 15.86 -8.24 22.61
CA CYS A 632 16.03 -7.91 24.02
C CYS A 632 17.01 -8.91 24.68
N PRO A 633 18.34 -8.70 24.59
CA PRO A 633 19.32 -9.74 24.88
C PRO A 633 19.34 -10.18 26.35
N LYS A 634 19.11 -9.26 27.30
CA LYS A 634 19.14 -9.54 28.75
C LYS A 634 17.81 -10.08 29.32
N LEU A 635 16.81 -10.32 28.47
CA LEU A 635 15.52 -10.79 28.93
C LEU A 635 15.62 -12.26 29.32
N CYS A 636 15.74 -12.54 30.62
CA CYS A 636 15.96 -13.91 31.10
C CYS A 636 14.67 -14.73 31.23
N SER A 637 13.55 -14.07 31.52
CA SER A 637 12.26 -14.72 31.79
C SER A 637 11.08 -13.78 31.55
N LEU A 638 9.96 -14.35 31.13
CA LEU A 638 8.67 -13.67 31.08
C LEU A 638 7.92 -13.79 32.43
N PRO A 639 7.05 -12.84 32.80
CA PRO A 639 6.32 -12.91 34.07
C PRO A 639 5.42 -14.13 34.23
N LEU A 640 5.50 -14.76 35.40
CA LEU A 640 4.79 -15.99 35.75
C LEU A 640 3.26 -15.87 35.63
N GLU A 641 2.69 -14.71 35.96
CA GLU A 641 1.24 -14.47 35.94
C GLU A 641 0.71 -13.96 34.59
N MET A 642 1.56 -13.86 33.56
CA MET A 642 1.19 -13.29 32.26
C MET A 642 -0.05 -13.95 31.64
N GLY A 643 -0.16 -15.28 31.73
CA GLY A 643 -1.33 -16.01 31.24
C GLY A 643 -2.65 -15.66 31.93
N ASN A 644 -2.60 -15.15 33.16
CA ASN A 644 -3.79 -14.74 33.91
C ASN A 644 -4.22 -13.31 33.56
N CYS A 645 -3.27 -12.45 33.19
CA CYS A 645 -3.55 -11.05 32.88
C CYS A 645 -3.90 -10.83 31.40
N LEU A 646 -3.22 -11.53 30.49
CA LEU A 646 -3.32 -11.31 29.03
C LEU A 646 -4.34 -12.21 28.34
N THR A 647 -5.50 -12.45 28.95
CA THR A 647 -6.50 -13.40 28.44
C THR A 647 -7.08 -13.05 27.06
N SER A 648 -6.98 -11.78 26.64
CA SER A 648 -7.41 -11.29 25.32
C SER A 648 -6.32 -11.33 24.24
N LEU A 649 -5.11 -11.82 24.55
CA LEU A 649 -3.98 -11.79 23.62
C LEU A 649 -4.23 -12.71 22.41
N LYS A 650 -4.11 -12.15 21.20
CA LYS A 650 -4.28 -12.85 19.93
C LYS A 650 -2.96 -13.14 19.22
N SER A 651 -1.95 -12.29 19.41
CA SER A 651 -0.65 -12.42 18.76
C SER A 651 0.49 -12.22 19.76
N LEU A 652 1.41 -13.18 19.82
CA LEU A 652 2.64 -13.12 20.60
C LEU A 652 3.85 -13.41 19.69
N THR A 653 4.77 -12.47 19.60
CA THR A 653 6.04 -12.63 18.87
C THR A 653 7.21 -12.39 19.80
N ILE A 654 8.15 -13.34 19.88
CA ILE A 654 9.38 -13.25 20.67
C ILE A 654 10.55 -13.56 19.75
N GLY A 655 11.45 -12.60 19.57
CA GLY A 655 12.55 -12.70 18.61
C GLY A 655 13.87 -12.24 19.21
N TRP A 656 14.98 -12.91 18.91
CA TRP A 656 16.34 -12.41 19.19
C TRP A 656 16.58 -12.10 20.69
N CYS A 657 15.99 -12.88 21.59
CA CYS A 657 16.14 -12.77 23.04
C CYS A 657 17.16 -13.82 23.53
N GLN A 658 18.42 -13.42 23.68
CA GLN A 658 19.52 -14.35 23.93
C GLN A 658 19.43 -15.01 25.32
N ASP A 659 19.23 -14.25 26.40
CA ASP A 659 19.23 -14.85 27.76
C ASP A 659 17.91 -15.57 28.12
N LEU A 660 16.92 -15.60 27.21
CA LEU A 660 15.63 -16.21 27.46
C LEU A 660 15.76 -17.74 27.48
N SER A 661 15.69 -18.30 28.69
CA SER A 661 15.92 -19.74 28.94
C SER A 661 14.66 -20.60 28.90
N SER A 662 13.50 -20.03 29.22
CA SER A 662 12.21 -20.73 29.18
C SER A 662 11.03 -19.78 29.04
N LEU A 663 9.90 -20.34 28.59
CA LEU A 663 8.60 -19.68 28.60
C LEU A 663 7.81 -20.09 29.86
N PRO A 664 6.86 -19.26 30.35
CA PRO A 664 6.14 -19.54 31.58
C PRO A 664 5.01 -20.56 31.35
N ASP A 665 4.76 -21.43 32.33
CA ASP A 665 3.67 -22.43 32.29
C ASP A 665 2.29 -21.80 32.14
N SER A 666 2.12 -20.55 32.60
CA SER A 666 0.86 -19.81 32.47
C SER A 666 0.48 -19.52 31.01
N LEU A 667 1.37 -19.71 30.04
CA LEU A 667 1.07 -19.57 28.61
C LEU A 667 -0.17 -20.40 28.18
N GLN A 668 -0.44 -21.53 28.84
CA GLN A 668 -1.64 -22.35 28.62
C GLN A 668 -2.97 -21.61 28.83
N ASN A 669 -2.96 -20.50 29.58
CA ASN A 669 -4.16 -19.73 29.87
C ASN A 669 -4.54 -18.76 28.73
N LEU A 670 -3.67 -18.56 27.73
CA LEU A 670 -3.90 -17.68 26.58
C LEU A 670 -4.82 -18.33 25.52
N LYS A 671 -6.05 -18.63 25.91
CA LYS A 671 -7.03 -19.35 25.06
C LYS A 671 -7.47 -18.56 23.82
N ALA A 672 -7.28 -17.23 23.81
CA ALA A 672 -7.59 -16.36 22.68
C ALA A 672 -6.43 -16.23 21.67
N LEU A 673 -5.26 -16.84 21.95
CA LEU A 673 -4.07 -16.70 21.11
C LEU A 673 -4.30 -17.36 19.74
N GLU A 674 -4.19 -16.58 18.68
CA GLU A 674 -4.35 -17.00 17.28
C GLU A 674 -2.99 -17.18 16.59
N SER A 675 -1.95 -16.47 17.02
CA SER A 675 -0.59 -16.53 16.44
C SER A 675 0.51 -16.51 17.50
N LEU A 676 1.42 -17.47 17.42
CA LEU A 676 2.64 -17.57 18.24
C LEU A 676 3.87 -17.69 17.34
N GLU A 677 4.81 -16.77 17.49
CA GLU A 677 6.08 -16.74 16.75
C GLU A 677 7.26 -16.62 17.70
N ILE A 678 8.22 -17.54 17.58
CA ILE A 678 9.46 -17.56 18.36
C ILE A 678 10.63 -17.66 17.39
N SER A 679 11.48 -16.64 17.33
CA SER A 679 12.64 -16.60 16.45
C SER A 679 13.94 -16.26 17.19
N ASP A 680 15.07 -16.83 16.77
CA ASP A 680 16.41 -16.46 17.23
C ASP A 680 16.59 -16.46 18.77
N CYS A 681 15.90 -17.39 19.46
CA CYS A 681 15.95 -17.57 20.92
C CYS A 681 16.79 -18.81 21.27
N HIS A 682 18.11 -18.64 21.32
CA HIS A 682 19.05 -19.77 21.35
C HIS A 682 19.14 -20.54 22.68
N TYR A 683 18.68 -19.99 23.82
CA TYR A 683 18.77 -20.66 25.13
C TYR A 683 17.49 -21.39 25.55
N ILE A 684 16.43 -21.33 24.73
CA ILE A 684 15.21 -22.12 24.98
C ILE A 684 15.52 -23.58 24.65
N ILE A 685 15.56 -24.43 25.69
CA ILE A 685 15.88 -25.86 25.57
C ILE A 685 14.63 -26.68 25.22
N SER A 686 13.48 -26.32 25.78
CA SER A 686 12.21 -26.99 25.57
C SER A 686 11.05 -26.02 25.76
N MET A 687 9.93 -26.30 25.11
CA MET A 687 8.66 -25.63 25.40
C MET A 687 8.09 -26.18 26.72
N PRO A 688 7.42 -25.37 27.57
CA PRO A 688 6.87 -25.85 28.84
C PRO A 688 5.83 -26.97 28.62
N ASP A 689 5.96 -28.05 29.38
CA ASP A 689 5.13 -29.26 29.24
C ASP A 689 3.65 -28.94 29.50
N GLY A 690 2.77 -29.28 28.55
CA GLY A 690 1.34 -28.94 28.64
C GLY A 690 0.98 -27.51 28.23
N ALA A 691 1.94 -26.58 28.17
CA ALA A 691 1.65 -25.16 28.01
C ALA A 691 1.02 -24.80 26.66
N ILE A 692 1.55 -25.39 25.58
CA ILE A 692 1.01 -25.19 24.22
C ILE A 692 -0.39 -25.82 24.10
N GLY A 693 -0.65 -26.91 24.84
CA GLY A 693 -1.92 -27.62 24.78
C GLY A 693 -3.14 -26.77 25.20
N GLY A 694 -2.92 -25.72 26.00
CA GLY A 694 -3.95 -24.77 26.39
C GLY A 694 -4.31 -23.71 25.33
N LEU A 695 -3.50 -23.57 24.27
CA LEU A 695 -3.66 -22.57 23.20
C LEU A 695 -4.73 -23.00 22.17
N SER A 696 -5.96 -23.21 22.63
CA SER A 696 -7.04 -23.83 21.84
C SER A 696 -7.47 -23.06 20.58
N SER A 697 -7.14 -21.77 20.46
CA SER A 697 -7.50 -20.93 19.30
C SER A 697 -6.35 -20.70 18.32
N LEU A 698 -5.20 -21.34 18.54
CA LEU A 698 -3.98 -21.08 17.77
C LEU A 698 -4.15 -21.50 16.31
N ARG A 699 -3.93 -20.57 15.38
CA ARG A 699 -3.96 -20.77 13.92
C ARG A 699 -2.57 -20.80 13.31
N THR A 700 -1.64 -20.03 13.87
CA THR A 700 -0.27 -19.92 13.36
C THR A 700 0.74 -20.20 14.48
N LEU A 701 1.65 -21.13 14.21
CA LEU A 701 2.82 -21.41 15.05
C LEU A 701 4.07 -21.36 14.18
N SER A 702 4.97 -20.41 14.46
CA SER A 702 6.29 -20.33 13.80
C SER A 702 7.41 -20.41 14.82
N ILE A 703 8.38 -21.28 14.57
CA ILE A 703 9.59 -21.44 15.39
C ILE A 703 10.81 -21.45 14.48
N GLU A 704 11.67 -20.44 14.64
CA GLU A 704 12.75 -20.16 13.69
C GLU A 704 14.08 -19.95 14.41
N ASN A 705 15.15 -20.56 13.93
CA ASN A 705 16.52 -20.38 14.42
C ASN A 705 16.72 -20.62 15.94
N CYS A 706 15.92 -21.50 16.55
CA CYS A 706 16.06 -21.88 17.96
C CYS A 706 17.04 -23.05 18.11
N THR A 707 18.33 -22.73 18.23
CA THR A 707 19.40 -23.74 18.08
C THR A 707 19.54 -24.73 19.23
N SER A 708 19.10 -24.42 20.45
CA SER A 708 19.16 -25.36 21.60
C SER A 708 17.84 -26.08 21.86
N LEU A 709 16.81 -25.84 21.04
CA LEU A 709 15.49 -26.40 21.24
C LEU A 709 15.50 -27.89 20.87
N THR A 710 15.33 -28.75 21.88
CA THR A 710 15.38 -30.20 21.76
C THR A 710 14.02 -30.84 21.49
N SER A 711 12.92 -30.19 21.93
CA SER A 711 11.55 -30.67 21.73
C SER A 711 10.53 -29.53 21.71
N LEU A 712 9.42 -29.73 20.98
CA LEU A 712 8.34 -28.75 20.79
C LEU A 712 7.14 -28.90 21.73
N SER A 713 7.17 -29.84 22.68
CA SER A 713 6.06 -30.33 23.51
C SER A 713 5.25 -31.48 22.91
N SER A 714 4.87 -32.44 23.75
CA SER A 714 3.98 -33.57 23.43
C SER A 714 2.50 -33.17 23.32
N SER A 715 2.14 -31.95 23.74
CA SER A 715 0.76 -31.46 23.76
C SER A 715 0.31 -30.80 22.45
N LEU A 716 1.08 -30.96 21.36
CA LEU A 716 0.72 -30.44 20.04
C LEU A 716 -0.60 -31.03 19.52
N GLU A 717 -0.95 -32.25 19.96
CA GLU A 717 -2.22 -32.92 19.63
C GLU A 717 -3.49 -32.11 19.98
N HIS A 718 -3.39 -31.15 20.90
CA HIS A 718 -4.52 -30.33 21.32
C HIS A 718 -4.77 -29.11 20.42
N LEU A 719 -3.85 -28.77 19.50
CA LEU A 719 -3.95 -27.62 18.60
C LEU A 719 -4.81 -27.89 17.36
N THR A 720 -6.07 -28.29 17.55
CA THR A 720 -6.94 -28.77 16.47
C THR A 720 -7.31 -27.69 15.43
N PHE A 721 -7.18 -26.41 15.79
CA PHE A 721 -7.43 -25.24 14.94
C PHE A 721 -6.19 -24.69 14.21
N LEU A 722 -5.02 -25.31 14.39
CA LEU A 722 -3.78 -24.84 13.77
C LEU A 722 -3.86 -24.95 12.25
N GLU A 723 -3.65 -23.85 11.54
CA GLU A 723 -3.70 -23.75 10.07
C GLU A 723 -2.30 -23.67 9.45
N HIS A 724 -1.35 -23.04 10.14
CA HIS A 724 0.00 -22.78 9.64
C HIS A 724 1.03 -23.21 10.69
N LEU A 725 1.92 -24.13 10.31
CA LEU A 725 3.05 -24.57 11.11
C LEU A 725 4.35 -24.35 10.34
N THR A 726 5.27 -23.58 10.92
CA THR A 726 6.57 -23.27 10.36
C THR A 726 7.67 -23.63 11.35
N ILE A 727 8.64 -24.45 10.92
CA ILE A 727 9.83 -24.80 11.69
C ILE A 727 11.06 -24.59 10.81
N MET A 728 11.94 -23.66 11.18
CA MET A 728 13.10 -23.31 10.36
C MET A 728 14.37 -23.22 11.19
N TYR A 729 15.51 -23.74 10.68
CA TYR A 729 16.83 -23.57 11.30
C TYR A 729 16.93 -24.04 12.77
N CYS A 730 16.26 -25.14 13.13
CA CYS A 730 16.29 -25.70 14.50
C CYS A 730 17.12 -27.00 14.53
N PRO A 731 18.47 -26.96 14.64
CA PRO A 731 19.32 -28.13 14.49
C PRO A 731 19.29 -29.17 15.61
N SER A 732 19.00 -28.77 16.86
CA SER A 732 19.05 -29.67 18.03
C SER A 732 17.73 -30.37 18.33
N LEU A 733 16.68 -30.13 17.54
CA LEU A 733 15.40 -30.80 17.69
C LEU A 733 15.59 -32.27 17.28
N ASP A 734 15.25 -33.23 18.14
CA ASP A 734 15.59 -34.64 17.87
C ASP A 734 14.65 -35.31 16.87
N SER A 735 13.38 -34.85 16.81
CA SER A 735 12.34 -35.45 15.98
C SER A 735 11.17 -34.48 15.75
N PHE A 736 10.32 -34.81 14.79
CA PHE A 736 9.09 -34.06 14.56
C PHE A 736 8.12 -34.27 15.74
N PRO A 737 7.41 -33.24 16.23
CA PRO A 737 6.52 -33.38 17.38
C PRO A 737 5.45 -34.46 17.17
N GLU A 738 5.18 -35.25 18.21
CA GLU A 738 4.10 -36.24 18.20
C GLU A 738 2.72 -35.55 18.19
N GLY A 739 1.67 -36.28 17.78
CA GLY A 739 0.30 -35.76 17.81
C GLY A 739 -0.16 -34.99 16.56
N VAL A 740 0.67 -34.87 15.53
CA VAL A 740 0.35 -34.21 14.23
C VAL A 740 -0.94 -34.72 13.57
N GLN A 741 -1.27 -36.00 13.83
CA GLN A 741 -2.49 -36.65 13.34
C GLN A 741 -3.79 -35.97 13.82
N HIS A 742 -3.73 -35.16 14.87
CA HIS A 742 -4.85 -34.44 15.44
C HIS A 742 -4.99 -33.00 14.92
N LEU A 743 -4.03 -32.50 14.12
CA LEU A 743 -4.04 -31.15 13.54
C LEU A 743 -4.98 -31.06 12.33
N SER A 744 -6.27 -31.26 12.57
CA SER A 744 -7.28 -31.41 11.52
C SER A 744 -7.50 -30.16 10.66
N ALA A 745 -7.12 -28.97 11.13
CA ALA A 745 -7.25 -27.70 10.41
C ALA A 745 -6.00 -27.31 9.60
N LEU A 746 -4.90 -28.07 9.65
CA LEU A 746 -3.61 -27.65 9.11
C LEU A 746 -3.65 -27.51 7.59
N ARG A 747 -3.34 -26.30 7.09
CA ARG A 747 -3.35 -25.93 5.67
C ARG A 747 -1.96 -25.74 5.11
N SER A 748 -1.00 -25.32 5.91
CA SER A 748 0.38 -25.07 5.48
C SER A 748 1.37 -25.66 6.47
N LEU A 749 2.34 -26.40 5.94
CA LEU A 749 3.49 -26.90 6.68
C LEU A 749 4.77 -26.49 5.97
N THR A 750 5.63 -25.75 6.67
CA THR A 750 6.95 -25.30 6.16
C THR A 750 8.05 -25.81 7.08
N ILE A 751 9.01 -26.55 6.51
CA ILE A 751 10.18 -27.09 7.20
C ILE A 751 11.43 -26.68 6.42
N LEU A 752 12.29 -25.86 7.00
CA LEU A 752 13.49 -25.34 6.34
C LEU A 752 14.74 -25.60 7.18
N SER A 753 15.82 -26.09 6.56
CA SER A 753 17.14 -26.21 7.19
C SER A 753 17.12 -26.95 8.54
N CYS A 754 16.43 -28.08 8.60
CA CYS A 754 16.30 -28.93 9.78
C CYS A 754 17.07 -30.24 9.57
N PRO A 755 18.31 -30.38 10.08
CA PRO A 755 19.15 -31.56 9.86
C PRO A 755 18.57 -32.85 10.44
N TRP A 756 17.83 -32.78 11.54
CA TRP A 756 17.18 -33.94 12.17
C TRP A 756 16.02 -34.51 11.35
N PHE A 757 15.52 -33.76 10.37
CA PHE A 757 14.35 -34.14 9.59
C PHE A 757 14.73 -35.19 8.53
N ASP A 758 14.54 -36.47 8.87
CA ASP A 758 14.85 -37.61 8.02
C ASP A 758 13.64 -38.18 7.26
N SER A 759 12.43 -37.94 7.77
CA SER A 759 11.17 -38.46 7.25
C SER A 759 9.96 -37.64 7.76
N LEU A 760 8.87 -37.64 6.97
CA LEU A 760 7.60 -37.07 7.40
C LEU A 760 6.89 -38.03 8.38
N PRO A 761 6.31 -37.55 9.50
CA PRO A 761 5.63 -38.39 10.46
C PRO A 761 4.39 -39.06 9.85
N ASN A 762 4.21 -40.36 10.11
CA ASN A 762 3.07 -41.14 9.60
C ASN A 762 1.70 -40.55 9.97
N GLY A 763 1.61 -39.79 11.05
CA GLY A 763 0.37 -39.10 11.46
C GLY A 763 -0.15 -38.08 10.44
N LEU A 764 0.72 -37.49 9.60
CA LEU A 764 0.33 -36.51 8.57
C LEU A 764 -0.59 -37.10 7.49
N GLN A 765 -0.63 -38.43 7.33
CA GLN A 765 -1.56 -39.10 6.41
C GLN A 765 -3.04 -38.77 6.68
N ASN A 766 -3.36 -38.38 7.92
CA ASN A 766 -4.71 -38.03 8.36
C ASN A 766 -5.05 -36.55 8.15
N VAL A 767 -4.07 -35.70 7.80
CA VAL A 767 -4.21 -34.25 7.64
C VAL A 767 -4.60 -33.91 6.20
N ARG A 768 -5.83 -34.28 5.83
CA ARG A 768 -6.36 -34.09 4.45
C ARG A 768 -6.66 -32.63 4.08
N THR A 769 -6.52 -31.71 5.03
CA THR A 769 -6.72 -30.27 4.87
C THR A 769 -5.47 -29.53 4.40
N LEU A 770 -4.34 -30.22 4.25
CA LEU A 770 -3.07 -29.62 3.85
C LEU A 770 -3.14 -29.13 2.39
N HIS A 771 -2.87 -27.84 2.18
CA HIS A 771 -2.86 -27.16 0.88
C HIS A 771 -1.44 -26.84 0.40
N CYS A 772 -0.53 -26.52 1.32
CA CYS A 772 0.85 -26.17 1.02
C CYS A 772 1.81 -27.01 1.87
N LEU A 773 2.79 -27.61 1.21
CA LEU A 773 3.90 -28.28 1.86
C LEU A 773 5.21 -27.76 1.26
N GLU A 774 6.04 -27.18 2.11
CA GLU A 774 7.37 -26.69 1.74
C GLU A 774 8.42 -27.36 2.60
N ILE A 775 9.37 -28.04 1.95
CA ILE A 775 10.50 -28.69 2.59
C ILE A 775 11.75 -28.21 1.89
N SER A 776 12.64 -27.54 2.61
CA SER A 776 13.88 -27.05 2.01
C SER A 776 15.09 -27.27 2.88
N SER A 777 16.25 -27.47 2.27
CA SER A 777 17.55 -27.62 2.95
C SER A 777 17.58 -28.72 4.03
N CYS A 778 16.75 -29.77 3.88
CA CYS A 778 16.66 -30.90 4.81
C CYS A 778 17.55 -32.04 4.31
N THR A 779 18.83 -32.02 4.69
CA THR A 779 19.85 -32.90 4.10
C THR A 779 19.67 -34.37 4.44
N ASN A 780 18.99 -34.73 5.53
CA ASN A 780 18.81 -36.13 5.93
C ASN A 780 17.53 -36.78 5.36
N LEU A 781 16.68 -36.02 4.67
CA LEU A 781 15.47 -36.54 4.05
C LEU A 781 15.81 -37.42 2.84
N ARG A 782 15.55 -38.74 2.96
CA ARG A 782 15.89 -39.73 1.92
C ARG A 782 14.72 -40.12 1.03
N ALA A 783 13.52 -40.17 1.59
CA ALA A 783 12.32 -40.58 0.90
C ALA A 783 11.11 -39.81 1.44
N LEU A 784 10.13 -39.60 0.57
CA LEU A 784 8.80 -39.16 0.96
C LEU A 784 7.89 -40.39 1.14
N PRO A 785 6.99 -40.42 2.14
CA PRO A 785 6.13 -41.59 2.37
C PRO A 785 5.13 -41.88 1.23
N GLU A 786 4.75 -43.15 1.06
CA GLU A 786 3.78 -43.55 0.03
C GLU A 786 2.35 -43.04 0.28
N TRP A 787 2.00 -42.70 1.52
CA TRP A 787 0.68 -42.18 1.88
C TRP A 787 0.38 -40.78 1.33
N PHE A 788 1.29 -40.17 0.54
CA PHE A 788 1.04 -38.93 -0.20
C PHE A 788 -0.24 -38.97 -1.04
N GLU A 789 -0.70 -40.13 -1.48
CA GLU A 789 -2.00 -40.29 -2.15
C GLU A 789 -3.21 -39.81 -1.31
N ASN A 790 -3.06 -39.75 0.02
CA ASN A 790 -4.09 -39.33 0.94
C ASN A 790 -4.20 -37.80 1.09
N LEU A 791 -3.25 -37.02 0.57
CA LEU A 791 -3.23 -35.55 0.66
C LEU A 791 -4.01 -34.89 -0.50
N ASP A 792 -5.27 -35.28 -0.68
CA ASP A 792 -6.09 -34.90 -1.83
C ASP A 792 -6.40 -33.40 -1.96
N SER A 793 -6.15 -32.60 -0.92
CA SER A 793 -6.31 -31.13 -0.93
C SER A 793 -5.04 -30.36 -1.25
N LEU A 794 -3.90 -31.02 -1.42
CA LEU A 794 -2.61 -30.37 -1.66
C LEU A 794 -2.64 -29.60 -2.99
N ARG A 795 -2.29 -28.32 -2.94
CA ARG A 795 -2.25 -27.40 -4.09
C ARG A 795 -0.85 -26.95 -4.45
N SER A 796 0.04 -26.88 -3.47
CA SER A 796 1.43 -26.44 -3.64
C SER A 796 2.38 -27.40 -2.93
N LEU A 797 3.39 -27.89 -3.65
CA LEU A 797 4.49 -28.66 -3.11
C LEU A 797 5.82 -28.04 -3.55
N THR A 798 6.63 -27.59 -2.59
CA THR A 798 7.98 -27.07 -2.84
C THR A 798 8.99 -27.94 -2.12
N ILE A 799 9.97 -28.45 -2.86
CA ILE A 799 11.10 -29.21 -2.34
C ILE A 799 12.37 -28.57 -2.88
N SER A 800 13.22 -28.05 -2.01
CA SER A 800 14.49 -27.45 -2.45
C SER A 800 15.69 -27.84 -1.61
N ALA A 801 16.88 -27.93 -2.19
CA ALA A 801 18.14 -28.20 -1.48
C ALA A 801 18.09 -29.46 -0.57
N CYS A 802 17.39 -30.51 -1.01
CA CYS A 802 17.31 -31.82 -0.33
C CYS A 802 18.11 -32.87 -1.14
N PRO A 803 19.45 -32.91 -1.02
CA PRO A 803 20.31 -33.65 -1.94
C PRO A 803 20.18 -35.18 -1.84
N ASN A 804 19.75 -35.71 -0.69
CA ASN A 804 19.62 -37.15 -0.45
C ASN A 804 18.23 -37.71 -0.79
N LEU A 805 17.30 -36.87 -1.26
CA LEU A 805 15.97 -37.32 -1.64
C LEU A 805 16.01 -37.94 -3.05
N GLU A 806 15.95 -39.27 -3.09
CA GLU A 806 16.21 -40.03 -4.32
C GLU A 806 14.99 -40.14 -5.24
N GLU A 807 13.79 -40.30 -4.70
CA GLU A 807 12.59 -40.58 -5.51
C GLU A 807 11.31 -39.90 -5.00
N LEU A 808 10.35 -39.68 -5.91
CA LEU A 808 8.98 -39.28 -5.57
C LEU A 808 8.08 -40.50 -5.32
N PRO A 809 7.13 -40.45 -4.36
CA PRO A 809 6.25 -41.57 -4.06
C PRO A 809 5.27 -41.84 -5.20
N ALA A 810 4.89 -43.10 -5.40
CA ALA A 810 4.00 -43.48 -6.51
C ALA A 810 2.61 -42.84 -6.39
N GLY A 811 2.18 -42.58 -5.15
CA GLY A 811 0.91 -41.91 -4.82
C GLY A 811 0.78 -40.47 -5.33
N LEU A 812 1.89 -39.79 -5.67
CA LEU A 812 1.86 -38.38 -6.10
C LEU A 812 1.05 -38.17 -7.39
N LYS A 813 0.97 -39.19 -8.24
CA LYS A 813 0.17 -39.18 -9.49
C LYS A 813 -1.34 -39.02 -9.25
N HIS A 814 -1.80 -39.28 -8.03
CA HIS A 814 -3.21 -39.21 -7.65
C HIS A 814 -3.62 -37.83 -7.11
N LEU A 815 -2.67 -36.90 -6.93
CA LEU A 815 -2.89 -35.54 -6.41
C LEU A 815 -3.46 -34.58 -7.47
N THR A 816 -4.66 -34.88 -7.95
CA THR A 816 -5.33 -34.11 -9.02
C THR A 816 -5.57 -32.63 -8.72
N LYS A 817 -5.57 -32.21 -7.45
CA LYS A 817 -5.71 -30.80 -7.05
C LYS A 817 -4.38 -30.02 -6.98
N LEU A 818 -3.24 -30.68 -7.19
CA LEU A 818 -1.92 -30.07 -7.15
C LEU A 818 -1.73 -29.11 -8.32
N GLN A 819 -1.56 -27.82 -8.02
CA GLN A 819 -1.46 -26.75 -9.01
C GLN A 819 0.00 -26.34 -9.25
N TYR A 820 0.80 -26.31 -8.19
CA TYR A 820 2.18 -25.86 -8.19
C TYR A 820 3.11 -26.93 -7.62
N LEU A 821 4.19 -27.21 -8.34
CA LEU A 821 5.28 -28.07 -7.91
C LEU A 821 6.62 -27.38 -8.22
N SER A 822 7.46 -27.20 -7.20
CA SER A 822 8.83 -26.70 -7.37
C SER A 822 9.82 -27.70 -6.81
N ILE A 823 10.77 -28.13 -7.64
CA ILE A 823 11.91 -28.98 -7.26
C ILE A 823 13.18 -28.22 -7.68
N GLN A 824 14.01 -27.85 -6.71
CA GLN A 824 15.24 -27.08 -6.97
C GLN A 824 16.40 -27.59 -6.14
N GLU A 825 17.61 -27.63 -6.68
CA GLU A 825 18.81 -28.03 -5.93
C GLU A 825 18.68 -29.45 -5.31
N CYS A 826 17.92 -30.34 -5.97
CA CYS A 826 17.73 -31.74 -5.59
C CYS A 826 18.23 -32.65 -6.74
N PRO A 827 19.54 -32.97 -6.83
CA PRO A 827 20.16 -33.47 -8.06
C PRO A 827 19.54 -34.76 -8.62
N GLU A 828 19.28 -35.75 -7.76
CA GLU A 828 18.67 -37.02 -8.18
C GLU A 828 17.20 -36.84 -8.58
N LEU A 829 16.44 -36.09 -7.78
CA LEU A 829 15.03 -35.83 -8.03
C LEU A 829 14.81 -35.00 -9.30
N GLU A 830 15.66 -34.01 -9.57
CA GLU A 830 15.65 -33.21 -10.80
C GLU A 830 15.90 -34.10 -12.04
N GLN A 831 16.83 -35.06 -11.95
CA GLN A 831 17.08 -36.01 -13.05
C GLN A 831 15.88 -36.93 -13.28
N ARG A 832 15.30 -37.51 -12.22
CA ARG A 832 14.13 -38.38 -12.31
C ARG A 832 12.86 -37.64 -12.71
N CYS A 833 12.73 -36.36 -12.39
CA CYS A 833 11.60 -35.53 -12.77
C CYS A 833 11.82 -34.79 -14.10
N ARG A 834 12.89 -35.08 -14.85
CA ARG A 834 13.19 -34.41 -16.12
C ARG A 834 12.03 -34.56 -17.11
N GLN A 835 11.61 -33.43 -17.69
CA GLN A 835 10.49 -33.38 -18.62
C GLN A 835 10.62 -34.40 -19.76
N GLY A 836 9.62 -35.28 -19.89
CA GLY A 836 9.48 -36.24 -20.99
C GLY A 836 10.47 -37.41 -21.01
N SER A 837 11.44 -37.47 -20.09
CA SER A 837 12.49 -38.51 -20.09
C SER A 837 12.83 -39.06 -18.70
N GLY A 838 12.52 -38.34 -17.63
CA GLY A 838 12.78 -38.78 -16.28
C GLY A 838 11.80 -39.88 -15.81
N GLU A 839 12.31 -40.82 -15.02
CA GLU A 839 11.54 -41.95 -14.50
C GLU A 839 10.32 -41.53 -13.68
N ASP A 840 10.39 -40.42 -12.93
CA ASP A 840 9.30 -39.92 -12.09
C ASP A 840 8.42 -38.88 -12.80
N TRP A 841 8.73 -38.54 -14.06
CA TRP A 841 7.96 -37.55 -14.83
C TRP A 841 6.47 -37.90 -14.93
N PHE A 842 6.15 -39.18 -15.11
CA PHE A 842 4.76 -39.63 -15.17
C PHE A 842 4.00 -39.41 -13.85
N LYS A 843 4.70 -39.36 -12.71
CA LYS A 843 4.11 -39.10 -11.39
C LYS A 843 3.64 -37.65 -11.27
N ILE A 844 4.31 -36.72 -11.93
CA ILE A 844 4.04 -35.28 -11.83
C ILE A 844 3.42 -34.68 -13.10
N ALA A 845 3.25 -35.48 -14.16
CA ALA A 845 2.82 -35.01 -15.49
C ALA A 845 1.55 -34.14 -15.47
N HIS A 846 0.61 -34.47 -14.59
CA HIS A 846 -0.70 -33.81 -14.44
C HIS A 846 -0.66 -32.41 -13.82
N VAL A 847 0.44 -31.98 -13.19
CA VAL A 847 0.54 -30.68 -12.50
C VAL A 847 0.62 -29.52 -13.52
N PRO A 848 -0.18 -28.45 -13.42
CA PRO A 848 -0.16 -27.33 -14.37
C PRO A 848 1.12 -26.48 -14.32
N HIS A 849 1.57 -26.10 -13.12
CA HIS A 849 2.74 -25.22 -12.93
C HIS A 849 3.86 -26.01 -12.26
N LYS A 850 4.91 -26.30 -13.03
CA LYS A 850 6.08 -27.05 -12.55
C LYS A 850 7.35 -26.23 -12.77
N TYR A 851 8.16 -26.10 -11.73
CA TYR A 851 9.50 -25.57 -11.82
C TYR A 851 10.48 -26.64 -11.38
N ILE A 852 11.29 -27.14 -12.31
CA ILE A 852 12.34 -28.11 -12.02
C ILE A 852 13.62 -27.43 -12.46
N SER A 853 14.41 -26.99 -11.51
CA SER A 853 15.71 -26.39 -11.82
C SER A 853 16.59 -27.46 -12.50
N SER A 854 17.44 -27.04 -13.42
CA SER A 854 18.55 -27.86 -13.86
C SER A 854 19.78 -26.96 -13.87
N PRO A 855 20.96 -27.43 -13.46
CA PRO A 855 22.18 -26.66 -13.64
C PRO A 855 22.47 -26.58 -15.14
N GLN A 856 22.01 -25.52 -15.81
CA GLN A 856 22.62 -25.14 -17.08
C GLN A 856 24.02 -24.63 -16.76
N VAL A 857 24.98 -25.55 -16.89
CA VAL A 857 26.37 -25.21 -17.16
C VAL A 857 26.37 -24.33 -18.41
N CYS A 858 26.50 -23.01 -18.23
CA CYS A 858 26.92 -22.09 -19.27
C CYS A 858 28.36 -22.45 -19.67
N GLN A 859 28.55 -23.49 -20.46
CA GLN A 859 29.73 -23.59 -21.31
C GLN A 859 29.49 -22.67 -22.50
N SER A 860 29.98 -21.44 -22.35
CA SER A 860 30.23 -20.55 -23.47
C SER A 860 31.11 -21.27 -24.50
N SER A 861 30.52 -21.65 -25.62
CA SER A 861 31.24 -22.02 -26.82
C SER A 861 31.96 -20.78 -27.36
N GLU A 862 33.23 -20.59 -26.99
CA GLU A 862 34.14 -19.75 -27.75
C GLU A 862 34.46 -20.47 -29.07
N ALA A 863 33.87 -19.98 -30.15
CA ALA A 863 34.40 -20.23 -31.48
C ALA A 863 34.19 -19.00 -32.38
N SER A 864 35.33 -18.43 -32.76
CA SER A 864 35.59 -17.66 -33.97
C SER A 864 34.95 -16.27 -34.12
N THR A 865 35.76 -15.22 -33.92
CA THR A 865 36.15 -14.30 -35.02
C THR A 865 37.22 -13.32 -34.53
N SER A 866 38.46 -13.52 -34.97
CA SER A 866 39.37 -12.40 -35.32
C SER A 866 40.58 -12.95 -36.07
N GLY A 867 40.43 -13.03 -37.39
CA GLY A 867 41.56 -12.92 -38.30
C GLY A 867 41.98 -11.45 -38.33
N GLY A 868 43.22 -11.17 -37.92
CA GLY A 868 43.79 -9.84 -37.90
C GLY A 868 45.30 -9.92 -37.87
N SER A 869 45.89 -10.12 -39.04
CA SER A 869 47.32 -10.06 -39.29
C SER A 869 47.87 -8.65 -39.08
N SER A 870 48.87 -8.49 -38.22
CA SER A 870 49.95 -7.51 -38.46
C SER A 870 51.19 -7.85 -37.62
N SER A 871 52.27 -8.10 -38.35
CA SER A 871 53.67 -8.18 -37.98
C SER A 871 54.18 -7.00 -37.13
N GLN A 872 55.04 -7.28 -36.13
CA GLN A 872 56.26 -6.53 -35.78
C GLN A 872 56.97 -7.29 -34.63
N THR A 873 58.05 -8.01 -34.94
CA THR A 873 59.48 -7.66 -34.70
C THR A 873 59.96 -7.77 -33.25
N SER A 874 60.95 -8.62 -33.09
CA SER A 874 61.82 -8.94 -31.95
C SER A 874 62.73 -7.79 -31.47
N ALA A 875 63.23 -7.97 -30.23
CA ALA A 875 64.38 -7.33 -29.57
C ALA A 875 64.10 -5.88 -29.12
N GLN A 876 64.07 -5.53 -27.83
CA GLN A 876 64.99 -5.82 -26.72
C GLN A 876 64.25 -5.70 -25.38
#